data_AF-A0A928K8W5-F1
#
_entry.id   AF-A0A928K8W5-F1
#
_cell.length_a   1.000
_cell.length_b   1.000
_cell.length_c   1.000
_cell.angle_alpha   90.00
_cell.angle_beta   90.00
_cell.angle_gamma   90.00
#
_symmetry.space_group_name_H-M   'P 1'
#
loop_
_entity.id
_entity.type
_entity.pdbx_description
1 polymer ?
#
loop_
_entity_poly.entity_id
_entity_poly.type
_entity_poly.pdbx_seq_one_letter_code
_entity_poly.pdbx_strand_id
1 'polypeptide(L)'
;MKIKKKGKQLFAVLLSVAMIITTLPLGAITANAVTTQFAGGSGTQADPYLIETKEHLNNVRNELDAHYKLIDDIEFSATDFAVGGDFYNNGNGWEAIITTSGSYFWSFTGTFDGNGHYIEGLTIYGDSSNLGYIGLFGDVSGEVRDLEMRSVNISLKLSKRADVGCVSGSASSTAIKNCKTNGTIVIDTAPNYESVYVGGICGRTAWADIIDCQSDVKITCDGAFDRVGGICGAVQEGSISESVNYGELTGTHNIGGIAGDIVETEITSCANFGKLNGISFSEQLPGNSYASYDSEVGGIVALTNSKDVIKDCFNAGELSADGTYGRVGGIVGYSNGLKISNCYNVGTISSAEKGGIIAYASGVTAKDCFYPAIEGGKTITGTSERSLSNLKNQSTYINFDFESIWEFAEGNYYKYPTIKGVDCFIVNENATFNGGNGTEASPYYIACASHLNNTRNYLSSHFKLVKNIEFLESDFEVNGKFYNNGTGWKPIGSGTTNKSFTGVFDGNGYSVKNIIINIQSEQTVFAGLFNTNSGTIKNLGIEDGHISIKYGSAGGVSGRNDNGIIENCFNTCDIKIEDETGSTTLGGIVGVVYSGTVKNCYNTGYIYSTDDAGGIAGTNSGLIQDCFNTGYIRAINGDDSYSYAGGIAGTNHNIIQSCYNVGYITSERAGGAISGLLVDLSNPDAKFINCYYLNNVSSGEEYGDEGAIKCTSEHLQSQTTFSGFDFENVWRMPTGSDYTYPELITNSINFIQKVQGISIVSLPYKTEYYVGLEDFDISGAKIAEIYNDGTVEEIDVIPSMVSGYDKTKAGEQTITVTYNGGSLTFDVTNLSLVYDYKLTTDETITLEYEANKDFDFIISDETTAKITNVSSSTITWGSSIKKTSAATISPLKPGYVILRAIDKTGNVLSKSLLLIEEGKHQLELLETVKKPNCTETGHEIYKCKFCDYQEERFPDALGHTEVLDNRVEPTCTKTGLTDGKHCSVCEEVLVKQNIIEATGIHIWDKGKTDKNGNIYYECDTCEATYSKNLLSIKVTSKPTKLSYVEHDDMDFSGMVITAYYDNNTTAIISSNWSASYGMNAGTQTVTVEHCGKVDTFTISVKAKVPSAITSSKHTISGNNISKITAGTTVSSLLSGLNEGSYCKVYKGSSEVSGNTAVGTGMVVKIMDGNTVKTSYTVIVTGDTNGDGSISVTDMIAIKAHILNKSTLTGVYATAANTNGDSGISITDFIQVKAKILGKGSITAR
;
A
#
# COMPACT_ATOMS: atom_id res chain seq x y z
N MET A 1 2.79 69.33 -0.09
CA MET A 1 3.23 70.67 0.36
C MET A 1 2.79 70.84 1.82
N LYS A 2 3.72 71.05 2.78
CA LYS A 2 3.49 71.19 4.25
C LYS A 2 2.78 70.00 4.96
N ILE A 3 3.01 69.63 6.23
CA ILE A 3 4.15 69.65 7.17
C ILE A 3 3.64 69.03 8.50
N LYS A 4 4.36 68.02 9.03
CA LYS A 4 4.58 67.66 10.47
C LYS A 4 3.43 67.24 11.44
N LYS A 5 3.62 66.00 11.97
CA LYS A 5 3.87 65.61 13.39
C LYS A 5 2.72 65.26 14.37
N LYS A 6 2.76 63.97 14.76
CA LYS A 6 3.02 63.37 16.11
C LYS A 6 2.11 63.70 17.33
N GLY A 7 1.65 62.61 17.96
CA GLY A 7 1.39 62.46 19.41
C GLY A 7 0.39 61.32 19.66
N LYS A 8 0.81 60.12 20.11
CA LYS A 8 0.97 59.69 21.53
C LYS A 8 -0.33 59.76 22.36
N GLN A 9 -0.69 58.81 23.22
CA GLN A 9 -0.28 57.40 23.48
C GLN A 9 -1.20 56.85 24.61
N LEU A 10 -1.55 55.55 24.58
CA LEU A 10 -1.88 54.68 25.74
C LEU A 10 -3.12 54.91 26.65
N PHE A 11 -3.76 53.75 26.95
CA PHE A 11 -4.35 53.29 28.22
C PHE A 11 -5.82 53.60 28.64
N ALA A 12 -6.63 52.50 28.64
CA ALA A 12 -7.36 51.94 29.81
C ALA A 12 -8.60 52.71 30.38
N VAL A 13 -9.62 52.09 31.01
CA VAL A 13 -10.07 50.68 31.21
C VAL A 13 -11.54 50.71 31.74
N LEU A 14 -12.42 49.81 31.25
CA LEU A 14 -13.63 49.19 31.85
C LEU A 14 -14.72 49.96 32.68
N LEU A 15 -15.94 49.38 32.65
CA LEU A 15 -17.15 49.59 33.50
C LEU A 15 -17.93 50.93 33.34
N SER A 16 -19.28 51.01 33.43
CA SER A 16 -20.33 50.00 33.71
C SER A 16 -21.78 50.53 33.43
N VAL A 17 -22.79 49.65 33.57
CA VAL A 17 -24.25 49.88 33.80
C VAL A 17 -25.22 50.01 32.59
N ALA A 18 -25.67 48.85 32.11
CA ALA A 18 -27.06 48.33 32.09
C ALA A 18 -28.33 49.20 31.87
N MET A 19 -29.22 48.66 31.02
CA MET A 19 -30.70 48.76 30.95
C MET A 19 -31.39 50.11 30.60
N ILE A 20 -32.12 50.15 29.47
CA ILE A 20 -33.59 49.95 29.43
C ILE A 20 -34.10 49.71 27.99
N ILE A 21 -35.02 48.74 27.91
CA ILE A 21 -35.89 48.25 26.83
C ILE A 21 -36.51 49.34 25.90
N THR A 22 -36.59 49.07 24.59
CA THR A 22 -37.87 49.02 23.83
C THR A 22 -37.72 48.35 22.46
N THR A 23 -38.73 47.56 22.08
CA THR A 23 -38.81 46.68 20.90
C THR A 23 -39.30 47.40 19.64
N LEU A 24 -38.71 47.11 18.47
CA LEU A 24 -39.36 47.10 17.14
C LEU A 24 -38.59 46.09 16.23
N PRO A 25 -39.23 45.50 15.20
CA PRO A 25 -38.72 44.28 14.57
C PRO A 25 -37.59 44.52 13.56
N LEU A 26 -36.67 43.56 13.47
CA LEU A 26 -35.74 43.45 12.34
C LEU A 26 -36.54 43.17 11.07
N GLY A 27 -36.58 44.15 10.15
CA GLY A 27 -36.67 43.82 8.74
C GLY A 27 -35.36 43.16 8.33
N ALA A 28 -35.44 42.10 7.51
CA ALA A 28 -34.27 41.38 7.04
C ALA A 28 -33.36 42.31 6.23
N ILE A 29 -32.29 42.80 6.87
CA ILE A 29 -31.10 43.23 6.15
C ILE A 29 -30.41 41.93 5.78
N THR A 30 -30.52 41.53 4.52
CA THR A 30 -29.60 40.56 3.93
C THR A 30 -28.21 41.21 3.95
N ALA A 31 -27.46 40.94 5.02
CA ALA A 31 -26.04 41.14 4.98
C ALA A 31 -25.51 40.16 3.94
N ASN A 32 -25.15 40.66 2.75
CA ASN A 32 -24.17 39.95 1.94
C ASN A 32 -22.95 39.81 2.85
N ALA A 33 -22.64 38.58 3.26
CA ALA A 33 -21.39 38.29 3.90
C ALA A 33 -20.29 38.69 2.91
N VAL A 34 -19.54 39.74 3.25
CA VAL A 34 -18.29 40.02 2.56
C VAL A 34 -17.35 38.93 3.05
N THR A 35 -17.16 37.89 2.23
CA THR A 35 -16.08 36.93 2.46
C THR A 35 -14.78 37.72 2.53
N THR A 36 -14.07 37.59 3.66
CA THR A 36 -12.79 38.26 3.84
C THR A 36 -11.77 37.55 2.97
N GLN A 37 -10.95 38.31 2.25
CA GLN A 37 -9.97 37.79 1.29
C GLN A 37 -8.96 36.80 1.92
N PHE A 38 -8.75 36.92 3.23
CA PHE A 38 -7.94 36.08 4.10
C PHE A 38 -8.63 35.94 5.47
N ALA A 39 -8.20 34.98 6.30
CA ALA A 39 -8.79 34.73 7.62
C ALA A 39 -8.52 35.85 8.65
N GLY A 40 -7.46 36.62 8.43
CA GLY A 40 -7.07 37.74 9.28
C GLY A 40 -5.78 38.41 8.80
N GLY A 41 -5.28 39.36 9.60
CA GLY A 41 -4.08 40.14 9.31
C GLY A 41 -4.31 41.33 8.37
N SER A 42 -3.24 42.09 8.14
CA SER A 42 -3.24 43.30 7.28
C SER A 42 -2.19 43.24 6.17
N GLY A 43 -1.64 42.06 5.90
CA GLY A 43 -0.61 41.84 4.87
C GLY A 43 0.74 42.47 5.19
N THR A 44 0.94 43.00 6.41
CA THR A 44 2.20 43.64 6.80
C THR A 44 3.13 42.66 7.50
N GLN A 45 4.45 42.89 7.49
CA GLN A 45 5.41 41.96 8.12
C GLN A 45 5.15 41.72 9.62
N ALA A 46 4.53 42.68 10.31
CA ALA A 46 4.20 42.57 11.74
C ALA A 46 2.81 41.96 12.01
N ASP A 47 2.00 41.80 10.96
CA ASP A 47 0.59 41.37 11.00
C ASP A 47 0.24 40.78 9.61
N PRO A 48 0.82 39.61 9.26
CA PRO A 48 0.70 39.01 7.94
C PRO A 48 -0.72 38.48 7.72
N TYR A 49 -1.13 38.40 6.46
CA TYR A 49 -2.38 37.74 6.10
C TYR A 49 -2.36 36.27 6.50
N LEU A 50 -3.43 35.82 7.15
CA LEU A 50 -3.59 34.46 7.61
C LEU A 50 -4.27 33.62 6.52
N ILE A 51 -3.55 32.63 6.02
CA ILE A 51 -4.00 31.66 5.01
C ILE A 51 -4.45 30.41 5.75
N GLU A 52 -5.64 29.97 5.41
CA GLU A 52 -6.41 28.99 6.17
C GLU A 52 -7.25 28.09 5.25
N THR A 53 -7.51 28.53 4.01
CA THR A 53 -8.31 27.80 3.02
C THR A 53 -7.62 27.80 1.66
N LYS A 54 -8.02 26.89 0.76
CA LYS A 54 -7.59 26.88 -0.65
C LYS A 54 -7.85 28.23 -1.34
N GLU A 55 -8.99 28.86 -1.04
CA GLU A 55 -9.34 30.19 -1.57
C GLU A 55 -8.42 31.28 -1.02
N HIS A 56 -8.07 31.26 0.28
CA HIS A 56 -7.08 32.17 0.86
C HIS A 56 -5.70 32.01 0.21
N LEU A 57 -5.26 30.76 -0.04
CA LEU A 57 -4.01 30.48 -0.75
C LEU A 57 -4.07 31.00 -2.20
N ASN A 58 -5.20 30.79 -2.88
CA ASN A 58 -5.43 31.30 -4.22
C ASN A 58 -5.42 32.84 -4.28
N ASN A 59 -5.96 33.51 -3.25
CA ASN A 59 -6.03 34.96 -3.12
C ASN A 59 -4.66 35.65 -2.92
N VAL A 60 -3.59 34.90 -2.60
CA VAL A 60 -2.21 35.42 -2.56
C VAL A 60 -1.81 36.08 -3.89
N ARG A 61 -2.34 35.59 -5.02
CA ARG A 61 -2.07 36.17 -6.35
C ARG A 61 -2.57 37.60 -6.53
N ASN A 62 -3.43 38.10 -5.62
CA ASN A 62 -3.98 39.45 -5.68
C ASN A 62 -3.07 40.51 -5.01
N GLU A 63 -2.22 40.13 -4.06
CA GLU A 63 -1.36 41.04 -3.27
C GLU A 63 0.06 40.46 -3.12
N LEU A 64 0.78 40.36 -4.24
CA LEU A 64 2.09 39.70 -4.35
C LEU A 64 3.23 40.33 -3.51
N ASP A 65 3.06 41.55 -2.98
CA ASP A 65 4.03 42.24 -2.10
C ASP A 65 3.68 42.16 -0.60
N ALA A 66 2.54 41.57 -0.24
CA ALA A 66 2.12 41.38 1.13
C ALA A 66 2.80 40.19 1.83
N HIS A 67 2.74 40.15 3.15
CA HIS A 67 3.26 39.05 3.96
C HIS A 67 2.13 38.11 4.38
N TYR A 68 2.43 36.81 4.40
CA TYR A 68 1.48 35.71 4.54
C TYR A 68 1.98 34.67 5.54
N LYS A 69 1.03 34.01 6.20
CA LYS A 69 1.28 32.91 7.13
C LYS A 69 0.20 31.84 6.96
N LEU A 70 0.59 30.59 6.75
CA LEU A 70 -0.32 29.46 6.95
C LEU A 70 -0.67 29.37 8.43
N ILE A 71 -1.96 29.29 8.74
CA ILE A 71 -2.48 28.91 10.06
C ILE A 71 -3.22 27.57 10.01
N ASP A 72 -3.33 26.99 8.81
CA ASP A 72 -3.92 25.70 8.56
C ASP A 72 -3.24 24.99 7.39
N ASP A 73 -3.45 23.68 7.28
CA ASP A 73 -2.95 22.83 6.20
C ASP A 73 -3.88 22.93 4.98
N ILE A 74 -3.33 22.91 3.76
CA ILE A 74 -4.11 23.11 2.53
C ILE A 74 -4.05 21.85 1.65
N GLU A 75 -5.12 21.06 1.64
CA GLU A 75 -5.16 19.76 0.95
C GLU A 75 -6.02 19.80 -0.33
N PHE A 76 -5.38 19.70 -1.49
CA PHE A 76 -6.08 19.60 -2.78
C PHE A 76 -6.43 18.15 -3.14
N SER A 77 -7.59 17.97 -3.77
CA SER A 77 -8.05 16.71 -4.35
C SER A 77 -8.09 16.79 -5.88
N ALA A 78 -8.40 15.67 -6.54
CA ALA A 78 -8.57 15.65 -8.00
C ALA A 78 -9.80 16.45 -8.48
N THR A 79 -10.82 16.67 -7.64
CA THR A 79 -12.04 17.39 -8.02
C THR A 79 -11.86 18.91 -8.05
N ASP A 80 -10.98 19.46 -7.20
CA ASP A 80 -10.58 20.89 -7.20
C ASP A 80 -10.13 21.37 -8.59
N PHE A 81 -9.48 20.48 -9.35
CA PHE A 81 -8.89 20.74 -10.66
C PHE A 81 -9.72 20.17 -11.84
N ALA A 82 -10.86 19.53 -11.56
CA ALA A 82 -11.75 18.96 -12.57
C ALA A 82 -12.68 20.02 -13.19
N VAL A 83 -13.33 19.70 -14.32
CA VAL A 83 -14.25 20.65 -15.00
C VAL A 83 -15.38 21.06 -14.05
N GLY A 84 -15.37 22.32 -13.61
CA GLY A 84 -16.35 22.87 -12.67
C GLY A 84 -15.88 22.95 -11.21
N GLY A 85 -14.67 22.45 -10.88
CA GLY A 85 -14.03 22.69 -9.59
C GLY A 85 -13.48 24.11 -9.45
N ASP A 86 -13.33 24.59 -8.21
CA ASP A 86 -13.00 25.98 -7.88
C ASP A 86 -11.64 26.45 -8.42
N PHE A 87 -10.72 25.51 -8.71
CA PHE A 87 -9.38 25.78 -9.21
C PHE A 87 -9.17 25.22 -10.63
N TYR A 88 -10.26 25.00 -11.39
CA TYR A 88 -10.21 24.51 -12.77
C TYR A 88 -9.52 25.47 -13.74
N ASN A 89 -8.26 25.20 -14.06
CA ASN A 89 -7.50 25.93 -15.07
C ASN A 89 -7.49 25.24 -16.44
N ASN A 90 -8.65 25.05 -17.07
CA ASN A 90 -8.77 24.40 -18.39
C ASN A 90 -8.10 23.01 -18.46
N GLY A 91 -8.12 22.25 -17.35
CA GLY A 91 -7.49 20.94 -17.22
C GLY A 91 -5.98 20.97 -16.90
N ASN A 92 -5.37 22.15 -16.71
CA ASN A 92 -3.95 22.30 -16.39
C ASN A 92 -3.63 22.23 -14.87
N GLY A 93 -4.60 21.89 -14.02
CA GLY A 93 -4.40 21.89 -12.56
C GLY A 93 -4.18 23.29 -12.00
N TRP A 94 -3.35 23.41 -10.96
CA TRP A 94 -3.06 24.68 -10.29
C TRP A 94 -2.42 25.72 -11.22
N GLU A 95 -2.99 26.93 -11.24
CA GLU A 95 -2.33 28.09 -11.83
C GLU A 95 -1.33 28.69 -10.83
N ALA A 96 -0.04 28.59 -11.13
CA ALA A 96 1.05 29.13 -10.32
C ALA A 96 0.82 30.60 -9.89
N ILE A 97 1.14 30.92 -8.64
CA ILE A 97 0.98 32.28 -8.09
C ILE A 97 2.00 33.22 -8.74
N ILE A 98 1.51 33.96 -9.72
CA ILE A 98 2.10 35.13 -10.41
C ILE A 98 0.95 36.00 -10.90
N THR A 99 1.22 37.24 -11.31
CA THR A 99 0.26 38.03 -12.10
C THR A 99 0.76 38.24 -13.51
N THR A 100 -0.13 38.02 -14.49
CA THR A 100 0.13 38.31 -15.90
C THR A 100 -0.64 39.54 -16.34
N SER A 101 0.05 40.56 -16.86
CA SER A 101 -0.61 41.57 -17.69
C SER A 101 0.28 41.99 -18.85
N GLY A 102 -0.20 41.71 -20.07
CA GLY A 102 0.58 41.91 -21.28
C GLY A 102 1.87 41.09 -21.29
N SER A 103 2.98 41.73 -21.64
CA SER A 103 4.30 41.10 -21.81
C SER A 103 5.15 41.06 -20.53
N TYR A 104 4.58 41.42 -19.38
CA TYR A 104 5.29 41.56 -18.12
C TYR A 104 4.74 40.58 -17.07
N PHE A 105 5.66 39.89 -16.41
CA PHE A 105 5.41 39.05 -15.25
C PHE A 105 5.77 39.84 -13.99
N TRP A 106 4.98 39.70 -12.92
CA TRP A 106 5.35 40.17 -11.60
C TRP A 106 5.53 39.00 -10.64
N SER A 107 6.70 38.96 -10.01
CA SER A 107 7.12 37.99 -9.02
C SER A 107 6.39 38.19 -7.68
N PHE A 108 6.26 37.12 -6.90
CA PHE A 108 5.95 37.24 -5.47
C PHE A 108 7.12 37.93 -4.76
N THR A 109 6.90 39.09 -4.11
CA THR A 109 7.93 39.89 -3.43
C THR A 109 7.77 39.97 -1.91
N GLY A 110 6.69 39.38 -1.39
CA GLY A 110 6.34 39.36 0.03
C GLY A 110 7.12 38.38 0.90
N THR A 111 6.44 37.85 1.92
CA THR A 111 6.93 36.69 2.69
C THR A 111 5.84 35.65 2.77
N PHE A 112 6.14 34.38 2.55
CA PHE A 112 5.23 33.27 2.76
C PHE A 112 5.81 32.36 3.86
N ASP A 113 5.16 32.36 5.02
CA ASP A 113 5.53 31.58 6.21
C ASP A 113 4.62 30.35 6.31
N GLY A 114 5.15 29.17 6.00
CA GLY A 114 4.41 27.91 6.14
C GLY A 114 4.15 27.54 7.61
N ASN A 115 4.88 28.12 8.57
CA ASN A 115 4.56 28.07 10.00
C ASN A 115 4.41 26.64 10.59
N GLY A 116 4.96 25.62 9.94
CA GLY A 116 4.81 24.21 10.33
C GLY A 116 3.63 23.46 9.70
N HIS A 117 2.85 24.13 8.86
CA HIS A 117 1.77 23.56 8.06
C HIS A 117 2.24 23.07 6.69
N TYR A 118 1.41 22.26 6.04
CA TYR A 118 1.69 21.69 4.72
C TYR A 118 0.65 22.06 3.65
N ILE A 119 1.07 21.94 2.38
CA ILE A 119 0.19 21.99 1.21
C ILE A 119 0.25 20.62 0.53
N GLU A 120 -0.86 19.88 0.51
CA GLU A 120 -0.94 18.53 -0.06
C GLU A 120 -1.70 18.49 -1.39
N GLY A 121 -1.37 17.53 -2.25
CA GLY A 121 -2.16 17.16 -3.44
C GLY A 121 -2.09 18.16 -4.60
N LEU A 122 -1.26 19.21 -4.47
CA LEU A 122 -1.09 20.23 -5.50
C LEU A 122 -0.74 19.56 -6.85
N THR A 123 -1.67 19.65 -7.80
CA THR A 123 -1.56 18.97 -9.08
C THR A 123 -1.45 19.98 -10.21
N ILE A 124 -0.48 19.81 -11.11
CA ILE A 124 -0.26 20.67 -12.29
C ILE A 124 -0.11 19.79 -13.52
N TYR A 125 -0.91 20.09 -14.54
CA TYR A 125 -0.85 19.48 -15.87
C TYR A 125 -0.59 20.53 -16.93
N GLY A 126 -0.21 20.13 -18.15
CA GLY A 126 -0.39 21.03 -19.29
C GLY A 126 0.45 20.76 -20.53
N ASP A 127 0.02 21.39 -21.63
CA ASP A 127 0.70 21.42 -22.92
C ASP A 127 0.95 22.88 -23.37
N SER A 128 2.24 23.23 -23.41
CA SER A 128 2.95 24.32 -24.14
C SER A 128 2.34 25.70 -24.47
N SER A 129 1.14 26.06 -23.98
CA SER A 129 0.44 27.25 -24.46
C SER A 129 1.02 28.58 -23.94
N ASN A 130 1.41 28.71 -22.65
CA ASN A 130 1.99 29.97 -22.12
C ASN A 130 2.93 29.88 -20.89
N LEU A 131 3.25 28.69 -20.37
CA LEU A 131 3.96 28.55 -19.07
C LEU A 131 5.48 28.46 -19.22
N GLY A 132 6.20 29.44 -18.66
CA GLY A 132 7.66 29.42 -18.51
C GLY A 132 8.16 29.19 -17.07
N TYR A 133 7.27 29.27 -16.09
CA TYR A 133 7.56 29.15 -14.65
C TYR A 133 6.44 28.35 -13.99
N ILE A 134 6.76 27.23 -13.35
CA ILE A 134 5.77 26.24 -12.88
C ILE A 134 6.10 25.80 -11.45
N GLY A 135 5.09 25.83 -10.58
CA GLY A 135 5.14 25.46 -9.16
C GLY A 135 3.94 26.03 -8.41
N LEU A 136 3.96 25.99 -7.07
CA LEU A 136 3.03 26.77 -6.25
C LEU A 136 3.12 28.26 -6.62
N PHE A 137 4.34 28.79 -6.66
CA PHE A 137 4.68 30.10 -7.21
C PHE A 137 5.29 29.96 -8.62
N GLY A 138 5.07 30.95 -9.48
CA GLY A 138 5.81 31.03 -10.74
C GLY A 138 7.23 31.54 -10.51
N ASP A 139 7.36 32.82 -10.15
CA ASP A 139 8.65 33.44 -9.80
C ASP A 139 8.58 34.12 -8.43
N VAL A 140 9.63 33.92 -7.64
CA VAL A 140 9.74 34.34 -6.25
C VAL A 140 10.91 35.32 -6.11
N SER A 141 10.62 36.58 -5.76
CA SER A 141 11.60 37.61 -5.38
C SER A 141 11.46 38.07 -3.91
N GLY A 142 10.55 37.43 -3.16
CA GLY A 142 10.34 37.57 -1.72
C GLY A 142 10.67 36.25 -1.01
N GLU A 143 10.57 36.20 0.31
CA GLU A 143 10.98 35.02 1.09
C GLU A 143 9.86 33.96 1.13
N VAL A 144 10.20 32.69 0.89
CA VAL A 144 9.32 31.55 1.20
C VAL A 144 10.03 30.69 2.23
N ARG A 145 9.37 30.38 3.35
CA ARG A 145 9.99 29.59 4.42
C ARG A 145 9.04 28.70 5.20
N ASP A 146 9.61 27.71 5.89
CA ASP A 146 8.93 26.85 6.88
C ASP A 146 7.70 26.12 6.31
N LEU A 147 7.76 25.76 5.02
CA LEU A 147 6.66 25.21 4.22
C LEU A 147 6.96 23.77 3.80
N GLU A 148 6.05 22.86 4.13
CA GLU A 148 6.05 21.51 3.58
C GLU A 148 5.05 21.37 2.42
N MET A 149 5.40 20.65 1.37
CA MET A 149 4.52 20.28 0.27
C MET A 149 4.49 18.77 0.10
N ARG A 150 3.30 18.17 0.15
CA ARG A 150 3.09 16.71 0.13
C ARG A 150 2.34 16.28 -1.12
N SER A 151 2.59 15.04 -1.56
CA SER A 151 1.85 14.39 -2.66
C SER A 151 1.72 15.26 -3.93
N VAL A 152 2.73 16.10 -4.22
CA VAL A 152 2.69 17.05 -5.34
C VAL A 152 2.78 16.29 -6.66
N ASN A 153 1.90 16.58 -7.62
CA ASN A 153 1.88 15.89 -8.90
C ASN A 153 2.00 16.87 -10.07
N ILE A 154 3.18 16.98 -10.66
CA ILE A 154 3.43 17.81 -11.84
C ILE A 154 3.66 16.88 -13.03
N SER A 155 2.79 16.90 -14.04
CA SER A 155 2.93 16.10 -15.26
C SER A 155 2.73 16.95 -16.51
N LEU A 156 3.83 17.21 -17.23
CA LEU A 156 3.90 18.25 -18.25
C LEU A 156 4.35 17.70 -19.60
N LYS A 157 3.76 18.24 -20.68
CA LYS A 157 4.25 18.06 -22.05
C LYS A 157 4.75 19.39 -22.60
N LEU A 158 6.07 19.51 -22.78
CA LEU A 158 6.72 20.78 -23.09
C LEU A 158 7.25 20.88 -24.53
N SER A 159 7.04 22.04 -25.13
CA SER A 159 7.65 22.45 -26.41
C SER A 159 8.20 23.90 -26.40
N LYS A 160 8.15 24.57 -25.23
CA LYS A 160 8.72 25.90 -24.96
C LYS A 160 9.35 25.90 -23.56
N ARG A 161 10.53 26.53 -23.43
CA ARG A 161 11.36 26.51 -22.21
C ARG A 161 10.52 26.76 -20.95
N ALA A 162 10.71 25.91 -19.93
CA ALA A 162 10.13 26.07 -18.61
C ALA A 162 11.17 25.86 -17.51
N ASP A 163 11.00 26.61 -16.42
CA ASP A 163 11.63 26.37 -15.12
C ASP A 163 10.55 25.82 -14.17
N VAL A 164 10.77 24.64 -13.58
CA VAL A 164 9.77 23.82 -12.87
C VAL A 164 10.28 23.40 -11.48
N GLY A 165 9.49 23.64 -10.42
CA GLY A 165 9.70 23.02 -9.11
C GLY A 165 8.46 23.09 -8.24
N CYS A 166 8.38 22.30 -7.16
CA CYS A 166 7.15 22.24 -6.37
C CYS A 166 6.85 23.59 -5.69
N VAL A 167 7.84 24.21 -5.02
CA VAL A 167 7.67 25.52 -4.38
C VAL A 167 7.63 26.64 -5.41
N SER A 168 8.57 26.66 -6.36
CA SER A 168 8.64 27.72 -7.37
C SER A 168 9.22 27.29 -8.71
N GLY A 169 8.74 27.89 -9.80
CA GLY A 169 9.40 27.78 -11.10
C GLY A 169 10.77 28.47 -11.11
N SER A 170 10.84 29.71 -10.64
CA SER A 170 12.10 30.45 -10.49
C SER A 170 12.15 31.26 -9.19
N ALA A 171 13.36 31.61 -8.75
CA ALA A 171 13.56 32.52 -7.64
C ALA A 171 14.71 33.51 -7.92
N SER A 172 14.50 34.79 -7.64
CA SER A 172 15.37 35.89 -8.05
C SER A 172 15.68 36.84 -6.89
N SER A 173 16.96 37.12 -6.59
CA SER A 173 17.37 38.09 -5.54
C SER A 173 16.76 37.85 -4.14
N THR A 174 16.59 36.59 -3.73
CA THR A 174 15.81 36.21 -2.54
C THR A 174 16.35 34.97 -1.81
N ALA A 175 15.61 34.42 -0.84
CA ALA A 175 15.89 33.12 -0.24
C ALA A 175 14.62 32.24 -0.09
N ILE A 176 14.80 30.92 -0.30
CA ILE A 176 13.84 29.87 0.06
C ILE A 176 14.46 29.07 1.22
N LYS A 177 13.74 28.87 2.34
CA LYS A 177 14.34 28.39 3.61
C LYS A 177 13.50 27.34 4.33
N ASN A 178 14.10 26.25 4.83
CA ASN A 178 13.37 25.22 5.61
C ASN A 178 12.08 24.76 4.89
N CYS A 179 12.20 24.50 3.58
CA CYS A 179 11.09 24.01 2.76
C CYS A 179 11.29 22.52 2.45
N LYS A 180 10.21 21.74 2.55
CA LYS A 180 10.22 20.29 2.33
C LYS A 180 9.26 19.93 1.20
N THR A 181 9.65 19.05 0.29
CA THR A 181 8.80 18.65 -0.85
C THR A 181 8.80 17.14 -1.06
N ASN A 182 7.62 16.54 -1.22
CA ASN A 182 7.43 15.15 -1.61
C ASN A 182 6.39 15.07 -2.74
N GLY A 183 6.58 14.12 -3.66
CA GLY A 183 5.68 13.92 -4.81
C GLY A 183 6.37 13.41 -6.07
N THR A 184 5.77 13.69 -7.21
CA THR A 184 6.24 13.28 -8.54
C THR A 184 6.25 14.44 -9.52
N ILE A 185 7.36 14.62 -10.25
CA ILE A 185 7.47 15.50 -11.42
C ILE A 185 7.79 14.63 -12.64
N VAL A 186 6.93 14.67 -13.65
CA VAL A 186 7.10 13.96 -14.94
C VAL A 186 7.08 14.99 -16.07
N ILE A 187 8.12 14.98 -16.91
CA ILE A 187 8.24 15.90 -18.04
C ILE A 187 8.56 15.13 -19.33
N ASP A 188 7.61 15.16 -20.25
CA ASP A 188 7.75 14.78 -21.66
C ASP A 188 8.11 16.04 -22.46
N THR A 189 9.10 15.97 -23.36
CA THR A 189 9.46 17.10 -24.23
C THR A 189 9.65 16.69 -25.68
N ALA A 190 9.26 17.56 -26.61
CA ALA A 190 9.44 17.29 -28.03
C ALA A 190 10.93 17.28 -28.48
N PRO A 191 11.32 16.50 -29.51
CA PRO A 191 12.72 16.29 -29.92
C PRO A 191 13.61 17.49 -30.32
N ASN A 192 13.04 18.68 -30.57
CA ASN A 192 13.72 19.78 -31.28
C ASN A 192 13.88 21.04 -30.39
N TYR A 193 14.23 20.86 -29.12
CA TYR A 193 13.73 21.74 -28.06
C TYR A 193 14.81 22.39 -27.18
N GLU A 194 14.44 23.50 -26.53
CA GLU A 194 15.26 24.31 -25.64
C GLU A 194 15.24 23.77 -24.19
N SER A 195 16.32 24.03 -23.44
CA SER A 195 16.52 23.44 -22.12
C SER A 195 15.40 23.68 -21.09
N VAL A 196 15.02 22.61 -20.39
CA VAL A 196 14.15 22.62 -19.21
C VAL A 196 14.99 22.63 -17.94
N TYR A 197 14.54 23.36 -16.92
CA TYR A 197 15.16 23.41 -15.60
C TYR A 197 14.17 22.83 -14.59
N VAL A 198 14.57 21.78 -13.87
CA VAL A 198 13.67 21.01 -13.00
C VAL A 198 14.30 20.81 -11.63
N GLY A 199 13.64 21.28 -10.58
CA GLY A 199 14.05 21.08 -9.19
C GLY A 199 12.92 20.47 -8.36
N GLY A 200 13.23 19.75 -7.28
CA GLY A 200 12.20 19.40 -6.30
C GLY A 200 11.64 20.64 -5.59
N ILE A 201 12.51 21.57 -5.21
CA ILE A 201 12.12 22.86 -4.59
C ILE A 201 11.86 23.92 -5.67
N CYS A 202 12.87 24.20 -6.50
CA CYS A 202 12.86 25.35 -7.42
C CYS A 202 13.41 25.00 -8.80
N GLY A 203 12.76 25.40 -9.90
CA GLY A 203 13.29 25.18 -11.24
C GLY A 203 14.64 25.86 -11.48
N ARG A 204 14.75 27.17 -11.26
CA ARG A 204 16.01 27.91 -11.44
C ARG A 204 16.14 29.14 -10.55
N THR A 205 17.31 29.36 -9.94
CA THR A 205 17.62 30.58 -9.20
C THR A 205 18.53 31.57 -9.94
N ALA A 206 18.38 32.86 -9.62
CA ALA A 206 19.26 33.95 -10.08
C ALA A 206 19.50 34.97 -8.94
N TRP A 207 20.72 35.04 -8.40
CA TRP A 207 21.04 35.80 -7.18
C TRP A 207 20.20 35.41 -5.95
N ALA A 208 19.74 34.15 -5.87
CA ALA A 208 18.91 33.67 -4.78
C ALA A 208 19.51 32.44 -4.09
N ASP A 209 19.22 32.33 -2.79
CA ASP A 209 19.73 31.30 -1.89
C ASP A 209 18.65 30.25 -1.59
N ILE A 210 19.04 28.96 -1.53
CA ILE A 210 18.19 27.89 -1.00
C ILE A 210 18.87 27.32 0.25
N ILE A 211 18.18 27.28 1.38
CA ILE A 211 18.78 27.03 2.70
C ILE A 211 17.94 26.01 3.48
N ASP A 212 18.54 24.95 4.02
CA ASP A 212 17.87 23.93 4.84
C ASP A 212 16.63 23.29 4.13
N CYS A 213 16.70 23.12 2.81
CA CYS A 213 15.58 22.55 2.04
C CYS A 213 15.75 21.04 1.79
N GLN A 214 14.65 20.30 1.82
CA GLN A 214 14.64 18.84 1.70
C GLN A 214 13.68 18.39 0.60
N SER A 215 14.11 17.47 -0.26
CA SER A 215 13.29 16.96 -1.37
C SER A 215 13.28 15.44 -1.42
N ASP A 216 12.10 14.84 -1.30
CA ASP A 216 11.80 13.43 -1.63
C ASP A 216 10.87 13.38 -2.86
N VAL A 217 11.14 14.25 -3.84
CA VAL A 217 10.36 14.31 -5.09
C VAL A 217 11.00 13.37 -6.12
N LYS A 218 10.21 12.44 -6.67
CA LYS A 218 10.64 11.64 -7.81
C LYS A 218 10.52 12.46 -9.10
N ILE A 219 11.64 12.71 -9.77
CA ILE A 219 11.70 13.48 -11.01
C ILE A 219 12.03 12.57 -12.19
N THR A 220 11.25 12.61 -13.26
CA THR A 220 11.50 11.86 -14.50
C THR A 220 11.33 12.77 -15.70
N CYS A 221 12.42 13.00 -16.42
CA CYS A 221 12.45 13.78 -17.65
C CYS A 221 12.92 12.89 -18.82
N ASP A 222 12.17 12.91 -19.92
CA ASP A 222 12.52 12.19 -21.17
C ASP A 222 12.90 13.20 -22.28
N GLY A 223 13.47 14.34 -21.87
CA GLY A 223 13.62 15.51 -22.72
C GLY A 223 15.07 15.89 -23.03
N ALA A 224 15.32 16.27 -24.28
CA ALA A 224 16.63 16.73 -24.71
C ALA A 224 17.05 18.03 -23.97
N PHE A 225 18.29 18.06 -23.46
CA PHE A 225 18.88 19.19 -22.73
C PHE A 225 18.18 19.59 -21.42
N ASP A 226 17.64 18.63 -20.67
CA ASP A 226 17.17 18.85 -19.31
C ASP A 226 18.31 19.18 -18.32
N ARG A 227 17.95 19.92 -17.27
CA ARG A 227 18.76 20.19 -16.08
C ARG A 227 17.93 19.84 -14.86
N VAL A 228 18.18 18.66 -14.32
CA VAL A 228 17.45 18.07 -13.20
C VAL A 228 18.30 18.20 -11.95
N GLY A 229 17.76 18.85 -10.92
CA GLY A 229 18.31 18.89 -9.57
C GLY A 229 17.33 18.31 -8.57
N GLY A 230 17.81 17.58 -7.57
CA GLY A 230 16.93 17.14 -6.47
C GLY A 230 16.36 18.33 -5.68
N ILE A 231 17.15 19.40 -5.53
CA ILE A 231 16.74 20.68 -4.95
C ILE A 231 16.42 21.70 -6.05
N CYS A 232 17.35 21.96 -6.98
CA CYS A 232 17.18 23.01 -7.98
C CYS A 232 17.74 22.68 -9.38
N GLY A 233 16.98 22.92 -10.45
CA GLY A 233 17.43 22.64 -11.81
C GLY A 233 18.72 23.38 -12.20
N ALA A 234 18.80 24.69 -11.95
CA ALA A 234 20.06 25.44 -12.05
C ALA A 234 20.17 26.64 -11.11
N VAL A 235 21.41 26.98 -10.73
CA VAL A 235 21.73 28.02 -9.74
C VAL A 235 22.72 29.03 -10.32
N GLN A 236 22.28 30.27 -10.49
CA GLN A 236 23.07 31.36 -11.10
C GLN A 236 23.35 32.48 -10.08
N GLU A 237 24.62 32.77 -9.83
CA GLU A 237 25.11 33.85 -8.95
C GLU A 237 24.50 33.84 -7.53
N GLY A 238 24.21 32.65 -6.98
CA GLY A 238 23.57 32.44 -5.67
C GLY A 238 24.18 31.29 -4.88
N SER A 239 23.43 30.71 -3.93
CA SER A 239 23.90 29.56 -3.15
C SER A 239 22.84 28.49 -2.88
N ILE A 240 23.30 27.27 -2.60
CA ILE A 240 22.47 26.27 -1.89
C ILE A 240 23.25 25.81 -0.67
N SER A 241 22.61 25.84 0.50
CA SER A 241 23.20 25.42 1.76
C SER A 241 22.29 24.50 2.56
N GLU A 242 22.89 23.60 3.35
CA GLU A 242 22.20 22.77 4.36
C GLU A 242 21.07 21.89 3.79
N SER A 243 21.06 21.67 2.47
CA SER A 243 19.92 21.09 1.73
C SER A 243 20.16 19.64 1.29
N VAL A 244 19.09 18.84 1.23
CA VAL A 244 19.16 17.38 1.13
C VAL A 244 18.18 16.80 0.10
N ASN A 245 18.68 15.97 -0.83
CA ASN A 245 17.85 15.18 -1.72
C ASN A 245 17.75 13.71 -1.30
N TYR A 246 16.53 13.23 -1.16
CA TYR A 246 16.13 11.83 -0.98
C TYR A 246 15.49 11.24 -2.26
N GLY A 247 14.95 12.09 -3.14
CA GLY A 247 14.16 11.69 -4.31
C GLY A 247 14.95 11.02 -5.44
N GLU A 248 14.29 10.14 -6.20
CA GLU A 248 14.85 9.49 -7.40
C GLU A 248 14.76 10.44 -8.61
N LEU A 249 15.88 10.68 -9.29
CA LEU A 249 16.01 11.60 -10.41
C LEU A 249 16.38 10.84 -11.68
N THR A 250 15.63 11.04 -12.77
CA THR A 250 15.93 10.53 -14.11
C THR A 250 15.87 11.66 -15.11
N GLY A 251 16.87 11.76 -15.99
CA GLY A 251 16.96 12.79 -17.03
C GLY A 251 17.95 12.40 -18.14
N THR A 252 18.06 13.21 -19.20
CA THR A 252 18.85 12.86 -20.39
C THR A 252 20.18 13.59 -20.54
N HIS A 253 20.36 14.73 -19.86
CA HIS A 253 21.51 15.59 -20.03
C HIS A 253 22.20 15.93 -18.71
N ASN A 254 21.74 16.89 -17.89
CA ASN A 254 22.41 17.28 -16.65
C ASN A 254 21.59 16.86 -15.41
N ILE A 255 22.04 15.86 -14.66
CA ILE A 255 21.35 15.32 -13.48
C ILE A 255 22.22 15.45 -12.22
N GLY A 256 21.85 16.36 -11.33
CA GLY A 256 22.54 16.62 -10.06
C GLY A 256 21.70 16.27 -8.85
N GLY A 257 22.29 15.65 -7.82
CA GLY A 257 21.55 15.32 -6.60
C GLY A 257 21.01 16.57 -5.89
N ILE A 258 21.75 17.68 -5.94
CA ILE A 258 21.31 18.99 -5.44
C ILE A 258 20.98 19.92 -6.60
N ALA A 259 21.90 20.09 -7.56
CA ALA A 259 21.71 21.01 -8.69
C ALA A 259 22.16 20.46 -10.05
N GLY A 260 21.34 20.64 -11.09
CA GLY A 260 21.70 20.23 -12.45
C GLY A 260 22.88 21.01 -13.03
N ASP A 261 22.83 22.34 -12.99
CA ASP A 261 23.84 23.25 -13.55
C ASP A 261 24.10 24.43 -12.59
N ILE A 262 25.36 24.82 -12.39
CA ILE A 262 25.72 25.98 -11.54
C ILE A 262 26.69 26.95 -12.23
N VAL A 263 26.48 28.24 -11.98
CA VAL A 263 27.30 29.34 -12.51
C VAL A 263 27.50 30.44 -11.46
N GLU A 264 28.76 30.72 -11.13
CA GLU A 264 29.24 31.68 -10.11
C GLU A 264 28.58 31.47 -8.73
N THR A 265 28.44 30.20 -8.35
CA THR A 265 27.62 29.74 -7.22
C THR A 265 28.45 29.01 -6.14
N GLU A 266 27.96 29.05 -4.89
CA GLU A 266 28.49 28.24 -3.77
C GLU A 266 27.46 27.20 -3.29
N ILE A 267 27.84 25.92 -3.26
CA ILE A 267 27.04 24.82 -2.70
C ILE A 267 27.73 24.32 -1.43
N THR A 268 27.07 24.41 -0.27
CA THR A 268 27.70 24.14 1.04
C THR A 268 26.86 23.24 1.96
N SER A 269 27.49 22.27 2.63
CA SER A 269 26.79 21.42 3.61
C SER A 269 25.54 20.73 3.02
N CYS A 270 25.60 20.23 1.79
CA CYS A 270 24.46 19.57 1.12
C CYS A 270 24.68 18.07 0.90
N ALA A 271 23.59 17.29 0.88
CA ALA A 271 23.65 15.83 0.79
C ALA A 271 22.70 15.23 -0.24
N ASN A 272 23.13 14.15 -0.90
CA ASN A 272 22.27 13.34 -1.76
C ASN A 272 22.22 11.88 -1.28
N PHE A 273 21.03 11.43 -0.90
CA PHE A 273 20.68 10.02 -0.70
C PHE A 273 19.91 9.43 -1.88
N GLY A 274 19.26 10.28 -2.68
CA GLY A 274 18.47 9.88 -3.84
C GLY A 274 19.26 9.21 -4.95
N LYS A 275 18.59 8.34 -5.71
CA LYS A 275 19.15 7.64 -6.86
C LYS A 275 19.07 8.52 -8.11
N LEU A 276 20.17 8.65 -8.86
CA LEU A 276 20.25 9.47 -10.08
C LEU A 276 20.54 8.57 -11.29
N ASN A 277 19.76 8.71 -12.35
CA ASN A 277 19.91 7.95 -13.59
C ASN A 277 19.94 8.87 -14.83
N GLY A 278 21.09 8.97 -15.47
CA GLY A 278 21.26 9.59 -16.78
C GLY A 278 20.95 8.61 -17.92
N ILE A 279 20.11 9.05 -18.86
CA ILE A 279 19.73 8.29 -20.06
C ILE A 279 20.33 9.01 -21.28
N SER A 280 20.88 8.27 -22.24
CA SER A 280 21.50 8.84 -23.43
C SER A 280 20.45 9.17 -24.48
N PHE A 281 20.31 10.45 -24.81
CA PHE A 281 19.41 10.88 -25.86
C PHE A 281 20.09 10.77 -27.24
N SER A 282 19.46 10.04 -28.18
CA SER A 282 19.88 10.01 -29.58
C SER A 282 18.69 10.02 -30.53
N GLU A 283 18.55 11.08 -31.34
CA GLU A 283 17.49 11.17 -32.34
C GLU A 283 17.98 11.77 -33.68
N GLN A 284 17.35 11.34 -34.77
CA GLN A 284 17.63 11.80 -36.13
C GLN A 284 16.80 13.06 -36.45
N LEU A 285 17.46 14.21 -36.43
CA LEU A 285 16.87 15.51 -36.70
C LEU A 285 16.43 15.67 -38.18
N PRO A 286 15.45 16.56 -38.46
CA PRO A 286 15.08 16.96 -39.82
C PRO A 286 16.32 17.40 -40.63
N GLY A 287 16.47 16.85 -41.84
CA GLY A 287 17.65 17.12 -42.68
C GLY A 287 18.80 16.13 -42.50
N ASN A 288 18.58 14.99 -41.84
CA ASN A 288 19.52 13.86 -41.78
C ASN A 288 20.78 14.15 -40.94
N SER A 289 20.64 14.95 -39.88
CA SER A 289 21.64 15.15 -38.84
C SER A 289 21.22 14.41 -37.56
N TYR A 290 22.15 14.14 -36.64
CA TYR A 290 21.87 13.45 -35.39
C TYR A 290 22.16 14.39 -34.21
N ALA A 291 21.20 14.51 -33.30
CA ALA A 291 21.44 14.97 -31.95
C ALA A 291 21.83 13.75 -31.12
N SER A 292 23.00 13.82 -30.47
CA SER A 292 23.48 12.80 -29.53
C SER A 292 24.05 13.54 -28.34
N TYR A 293 23.43 13.35 -27.18
CA TYR A 293 23.88 13.92 -25.91
C TYR A 293 24.11 12.78 -24.95
N ASP A 294 25.35 12.67 -24.47
CA ASP A 294 25.67 11.84 -23.33
C ASP A 294 25.25 12.57 -22.05
N SER A 295 24.82 11.81 -21.04
CA SER A 295 24.36 12.38 -19.77
C SER A 295 25.53 12.66 -18.81
N GLU A 296 25.54 13.87 -18.25
CA GLU A 296 26.32 14.28 -17.09
C GLU A 296 25.53 14.05 -15.80
N VAL A 297 26.07 13.22 -14.90
CA VAL A 297 25.48 12.91 -13.60
C VAL A 297 26.46 13.22 -12.48
N GLY A 298 26.02 13.99 -11.49
CA GLY A 298 26.82 14.33 -10.32
C GLY A 298 26.05 14.14 -9.02
N GLY A 299 26.65 13.45 -8.05
CA GLY A 299 26.00 13.19 -6.76
C GLY A 299 25.52 14.45 -6.03
N ILE A 300 26.15 15.61 -6.26
CA ILE A 300 25.67 16.93 -5.80
C ILE A 300 25.37 17.83 -6.99
N VAL A 301 26.28 17.96 -7.97
CA VAL A 301 26.14 18.89 -9.10
C VAL A 301 26.42 18.20 -10.43
N ALA A 302 25.54 18.24 -11.43
CA ALA A 302 25.89 17.65 -12.73
C ALA A 302 26.99 18.46 -13.45
N LEU A 303 26.78 19.77 -13.63
CA LEU A 303 27.62 20.65 -14.44
C LEU A 303 28.08 21.92 -13.70
N THR A 304 29.35 22.29 -13.89
CA THR A 304 29.91 23.59 -13.45
C THR A 304 30.92 24.11 -14.48
N ASN A 305 30.78 25.38 -14.88
CA ASN A 305 31.58 26.01 -15.95
C ASN A 305 32.31 27.30 -15.52
N SER A 306 32.34 27.61 -14.22
CA SER A 306 32.85 28.89 -13.71
C SER A 306 33.74 28.72 -12.47
N LYS A 307 33.97 29.80 -11.69
CA LYS A 307 34.76 29.77 -10.45
C LYS A 307 33.97 29.27 -9.23
N ASP A 308 33.10 28.30 -9.46
CA ASP A 308 32.16 27.77 -8.46
C ASP A 308 32.88 27.17 -7.24
N VAL A 309 32.13 27.06 -6.13
CA VAL A 309 32.59 26.45 -4.89
C VAL A 309 31.63 25.33 -4.48
N ILE A 310 32.16 24.14 -4.19
CA ILE A 310 31.40 23.05 -3.56
C ILE A 310 32.15 22.62 -2.31
N LYS A 311 31.52 22.71 -1.13
CA LYS A 311 32.20 22.53 0.14
C LYS A 311 31.35 21.79 1.18
N ASP A 312 31.96 20.87 1.91
CA ASP A 312 31.29 20.09 2.97
C ASP A 312 30.05 19.28 2.49
N CYS A 313 30.04 18.85 1.22
CA CYS A 313 28.90 18.11 0.63
C CYS A 313 29.19 16.61 0.43
N PHE A 314 28.16 15.75 0.43
CA PHE A 314 28.36 14.31 0.22
C PHE A 314 27.29 13.58 -0.59
N ASN A 315 27.72 12.56 -1.31
CA ASN A 315 26.82 11.62 -1.99
C ASN A 315 26.80 10.25 -1.30
N ALA A 316 25.60 9.79 -1.05
CA ALA A 316 25.24 8.47 -0.54
C ALA A 316 24.40 7.65 -1.53
N GLY A 317 23.72 8.31 -2.48
CA GLY A 317 22.83 7.69 -3.46
C GLY A 317 23.54 6.96 -4.61
N GLU A 318 22.82 6.04 -5.26
CA GLU A 318 23.26 5.34 -6.46
C GLU A 318 23.25 6.29 -7.68
N LEU A 319 24.33 6.32 -8.43
CA LEU A 319 24.50 7.16 -9.62
C LEU A 319 24.77 6.29 -10.85
N SER A 320 23.97 6.42 -11.91
CA SER A 320 24.19 5.75 -13.19
C SER A 320 24.05 6.69 -14.38
N ALA A 321 24.80 6.40 -15.45
CA ALA A 321 24.56 6.93 -16.79
C ALA A 321 24.85 5.81 -17.80
N ASP A 322 23.98 5.67 -18.79
CA ASP A 322 24.23 4.76 -19.91
C ASP A 322 25.07 5.44 -21.02
N GLY A 323 25.05 4.91 -22.25
CA GLY A 323 25.76 5.49 -23.39
C GLY A 323 27.27 5.21 -23.43
N THR A 324 27.92 5.78 -24.45
CA THR A 324 29.36 5.56 -24.69
C THR A 324 30.23 6.60 -23.98
N TYR A 325 29.74 7.82 -23.75
CA TYR A 325 30.47 8.87 -23.02
C TYR A 325 29.72 9.40 -21.80
N GLY A 326 28.65 8.72 -21.33
CA GLY A 326 27.93 9.08 -20.10
C GLY A 326 28.88 9.25 -18.91
N ARG A 327 28.81 10.41 -18.25
CA ARG A 327 29.78 10.90 -17.25
C ARG A 327 29.16 10.88 -15.85
N VAL A 328 29.68 10.04 -14.95
CA VAL A 328 29.15 9.96 -13.57
C VAL A 328 30.24 10.25 -12.54
N GLY A 329 30.10 11.38 -11.86
CA GLY A 329 30.99 11.79 -10.78
C GLY A 329 30.32 11.69 -9.40
N GLY A 330 31.04 11.16 -8.42
CA GLY A 330 30.51 10.98 -7.06
C GLY A 330 30.04 12.26 -6.38
N ILE A 331 30.55 13.42 -6.77
CA ILE A 331 30.04 14.74 -6.35
C ILE A 331 29.68 15.57 -7.58
N VAL A 332 30.52 15.58 -8.63
CA VAL A 332 30.33 16.43 -9.82
C VAL A 332 30.47 15.66 -11.13
N GLY A 333 29.51 15.75 -12.05
CA GLY A 333 29.62 15.10 -13.36
C GLY A 333 30.77 15.68 -14.19
N TYR A 334 30.61 16.95 -14.60
CA TYR A 334 31.58 17.70 -15.40
C TYR A 334 31.93 19.03 -14.73
N SER A 335 33.22 19.38 -14.74
CA SER A 335 33.69 20.69 -14.29
C SER A 335 34.75 21.32 -15.20
N ASN A 336 34.61 22.63 -15.41
CA ASN A 336 35.61 23.51 -16.01
C ASN A 336 35.84 24.79 -15.17
N GLY A 337 36.36 24.65 -13.94
CA GLY A 337 36.79 25.80 -13.10
C GLY A 337 36.57 25.71 -11.59
N LEU A 338 36.03 24.61 -11.07
CA LEU A 338 35.58 24.43 -9.68
C LEU A 338 36.68 24.47 -8.60
N LYS A 339 36.34 25.02 -7.43
CA LYS A 339 37.00 24.70 -6.15
C LYS A 339 36.13 23.73 -5.36
N ILE A 340 36.70 22.59 -4.96
CA ILE A 340 35.99 21.58 -4.17
C ILE A 340 36.76 21.21 -2.90
N SER A 341 36.10 21.20 -1.75
CA SER A 341 36.74 20.86 -0.48
C SER A 341 35.85 20.14 0.52
N ASN A 342 36.41 19.22 1.31
CA ASN A 342 35.69 18.49 2.35
C ASN A 342 34.48 17.69 1.83
N CYS A 343 34.54 17.16 0.61
CA CYS A 343 33.43 16.40 0.03
C CYS A 343 33.75 14.91 -0.04
N TYR A 344 32.75 14.03 0.10
CA TYR A 344 32.98 12.59 -0.11
C TYR A 344 31.82 11.87 -0.78
N ASN A 345 32.16 10.82 -1.53
CA ASN A 345 31.19 9.88 -2.08
C ASN A 345 31.28 8.54 -1.34
N VAL A 346 30.14 7.95 -1.01
CA VAL A 346 30.00 6.53 -0.63
C VAL A 346 28.94 5.79 -1.46
N GLY A 347 28.22 6.51 -2.32
CA GLY A 347 27.29 5.95 -3.29
C GLY A 347 27.97 5.16 -4.41
N THR A 348 27.21 4.25 -5.02
CA THR A 348 27.65 3.44 -6.17
C THR A 348 27.63 4.25 -7.45
N ILE A 349 28.56 3.96 -8.37
CA ILE A 349 28.72 4.68 -9.65
C ILE A 349 28.82 3.69 -10.81
N SER A 350 27.94 3.82 -11.80
CA SER A 350 27.88 2.95 -12.98
C SER A 350 27.76 3.75 -14.28
N SER A 351 28.87 3.87 -15.02
CA SER A 351 28.91 4.45 -16.38
C SER A 351 30.21 4.09 -17.11
N ALA A 352 30.30 4.50 -18.38
CA ALA A 352 31.50 4.41 -19.20
C ALA A 352 32.59 5.40 -18.74
N GLU A 353 32.27 6.69 -18.55
CA GLU A 353 33.17 7.68 -17.97
C GLU A 353 32.78 7.97 -16.51
N LYS A 354 33.66 7.66 -15.56
CA LYS A 354 33.38 7.76 -14.12
C LYS A 354 34.54 8.31 -13.32
N GLY A 355 34.24 8.93 -12.19
CA GLY A 355 35.23 9.39 -11.21
C GLY A 355 34.66 9.52 -9.81
N GLY A 356 35.45 9.19 -8.79
CA GLY A 356 34.91 9.07 -7.43
C GLY A 356 34.52 10.36 -6.74
N ILE A 357 34.98 11.50 -7.26
CA ILE A 357 34.50 12.83 -6.88
C ILE A 357 34.03 13.58 -8.13
N ILE A 358 34.84 13.61 -9.20
CA ILE A 358 34.45 14.24 -10.47
C ILE A 358 34.79 13.31 -11.65
N ALA A 359 33.89 13.15 -12.63
CA ALA A 359 34.16 12.34 -13.82
C ALA A 359 34.96 13.07 -14.89
N TYR A 360 34.71 14.36 -15.11
CA TYR A 360 35.53 15.21 -15.99
C TYR A 360 35.93 16.51 -15.28
N ALA A 361 37.24 16.81 -15.25
CA ALA A 361 37.76 17.97 -14.55
C ALA A 361 38.79 18.74 -15.39
N SER A 362 38.48 20.00 -15.66
CA SER A 362 39.37 21.03 -16.21
C SER A 362 39.44 22.20 -15.23
N GLY A 363 40.64 22.76 -14.99
CA GLY A 363 40.82 23.92 -14.11
C GLY A 363 40.49 23.71 -12.61
N VAL A 364 40.18 22.49 -12.18
CA VAL A 364 39.69 22.19 -10.82
C VAL A 364 40.79 22.28 -9.76
N THR A 365 40.45 22.84 -8.60
CA THR A 365 41.24 22.75 -7.36
C THR A 365 40.48 21.93 -6.32
N ALA A 366 40.94 20.70 -6.03
CA ALA A 366 40.35 19.83 -5.01
C ALA A 366 41.20 19.78 -3.73
N LYS A 367 40.56 19.58 -2.57
CA LYS A 367 41.22 19.39 -1.27
C LYS A 367 40.37 18.52 -0.33
N ASP A 368 40.97 17.59 0.41
CA ASP A 368 40.28 16.79 1.44
C ASP A 368 39.00 16.07 0.93
N CYS A 369 39.03 15.59 -0.32
CA CYS A 369 37.88 14.88 -0.90
C CYS A 369 38.09 13.36 -0.94
N PHE A 370 37.13 12.56 -0.48
CA PHE A 370 37.30 11.11 -0.24
C PHE A 370 36.27 10.22 -0.95
N TYR A 371 36.67 9.03 -1.39
CA TYR A 371 35.77 8.11 -2.11
C TYR A 371 36.26 6.65 -2.03
N PRO A 372 35.37 5.63 -2.16
CA PRO A 372 35.76 4.22 -2.25
C PRO A 372 36.47 3.89 -3.57
N ALA A 373 37.16 2.76 -3.64
CA ALA A 373 37.75 2.30 -4.89
C ALA A 373 36.69 2.12 -6.01
N ILE A 374 36.96 2.67 -7.19
CA ILE A 374 36.09 2.58 -8.37
C ILE A 374 36.89 2.02 -9.55
N GLU A 375 36.49 0.85 -10.04
CA GLU A 375 37.13 0.22 -11.19
C GLU A 375 36.98 1.11 -12.44
N GLY A 376 38.11 1.46 -13.06
CA GLY A 376 38.18 2.37 -14.20
C GLY A 376 37.93 3.85 -13.87
N GLY A 377 37.80 4.22 -12.59
CA GLY A 377 37.52 5.58 -12.16
C GLY A 377 38.70 6.54 -12.37
N LYS A 378 38.42 7.73 -12.93
CA LYS A 378 39.39 8.83 -13.01
C LYS A 378 39.68 9.40 -11.61
N THR A 379 40.94 9.80 -11.41
CA THR A 379 41.45 10.38 -10.16
C THR A 379 41.97 11.79 -10.44
N ILE A 380 41.79 12.72 -9.49
CA ILE A 380 42.12 14.15 -9.64
C ILE A 380 43.06 14.57 -8.50
N THR A 381 44.00 15.46 -8.79
CA THR A 381 44.92 15.98 -7.76
C THR A 381 44.14 16.69 -6.64
N GLY A 382 44.33 16.22 -5.41
CA GLY A 382 43.61 16.72 -4.23
C GLY A 382 42.43 15.87 -3.76
N THR A 383 42.01 14.88 -4.55
CA THR A 383 41.10 13.82 -4.11
C THR A 383 41.88 12.60 -3.60
N SER A 384 41.20 11.68 -2.90
CA SER A 384 41.83 10.57 -2.20
C SER A 384 40.93 9.34 -2.10
N GLU A 385 41.29 8.27 -2.80
CA GLU A 385 40.67 6.96 -2.61
C GLU A 385 40.91 6.45 -1.17
N ARG A 386 39.90 5.85 -0.57
CA ARG A 386 39.92 5.26 0.77
C ARG A 386 39.15 3.95 0.78
N SER A 387 39.55 3.00 1.62
CA SER A 387 38.72 1.81 1.83
C SER A 387 37.42 2.20 2.55
N LEU A 388 36.34 1.43 2.34
CA LEU A 388 35.07 1.63 3.06
C LEU A 388 35.24 1.58 4.59
N SER A 389 36.23 0.84 5.12
CA SER A 389 36.54 0.83 6.55
C SER A 389 37.28 2.09 7.03
N ASN A 390 38.07 2.75 6.17
CA ASN A 390 38.62 4.07 6.49
C ASN A 390 37.54 5.15 6.44
N LEU A 391 36.64 5.12 5.46
CA LEU A 391 35.53 6.08 5.35
C LEU A 391 34.57 6.01 6.56
N LYS A 392 34.53 4.90 7.29
CA LYS A 392 33.76 4.74 8.55
C LYS A 392 34.51 5.25 9.80
N ASN A 393 35.66 5.88 9.65
CA ASN A 393 36.50 6.31 10.77
C ASN A 393 36.74 7.82 10.72
N GLN A 394 36.38 8.54 11.79
CA GLN A 394 36.52 9.99 11.92
C GLN A 394 37.95 10.49 11.63
N SER A 395 38.98 9.70 11.96
CA SER A 395 40.38 10.06 11.69
C SER A 395 40.75 10.19 10.21
N THR A 396 39.91 9.70 9.29
CA THR A 396 40.04 9.94 7.84
C THR A 396 39.72 11.39 7.46
N TYR A 397 38.87 12.05 8.25
CA TYR A 397 38.27 13.36 7.96
C TYR A 397 38.89 14.48 8.82
N ILE A 398 40.22 14.48 8.96
CA ILE A 398 40.94 15.33 9.93
C ILE A 398 40.73 16.86 9.74
N ASN A 399 40.27 17.29 8.57
CA ASN A 399 40.01 18.68 8.21
C ASN A 399 38.50 19.02 8.12
N PHE A 400 37.62 18.08 8.48
CA PHE A 400 36.17 18.30 8.55
C PHE A 400 35.80 18.86 9.93
N ASP A 401 34.89 19.83 9.95
CA ASP A 401 34.43 20.43 11.21
C ASP A 401 33.35 19.56 11.88
N PHE A 402 33.75 18.72 12.85
CA PHE A 402 32.83 17.95 13.69
C PHE A 402 32.27 18.73 14.89
N GLU A 403 32.70 19.97 15.12
CA GLU A 403 32.13 20.83 16.16
C GLU A 403 30.83 21.49 15.67
N SER A 404 30.79 21.97 14.42
CA SER A 404 29.63 22.69 13.88
C SER A 404 28.90 22.01 12.70
N ILE A 405 29.60 21.36 11.76
CA ILE A 405 28.99 20.87 10.50
C ILE A 405 28.70 19.37 10.54
N TRP A 406 29.66 18.55 10.98
CA TRP A 406 29.64 17.11 10.79
C TRP A 406 29.41 16.32 12.07
N GLU A 407 28.73 15.18 11.97
CA GLU A 407 28.63 14.16 13.02
C GLU A 407 28.71 12.75 12.43
N PHE A 408 28.79 11.70 13.25
CA PHE A 408 28.51 10.35 12.80
C PHE A 408 27.11 9.99 13.30
N ALA A 409 26.15 9.82 12.40
CA ALA A 409 24.77 9.54 12.78
C ALA A 409 24.69 8.28 13.66
N GLU A 410 24.31 8.46 14.92
CA GLU A 410 24.11 7.33 15.81
C GLU A 410 22.82 6.59 15.43
N GLY A 411 22.87 5.26 15.50
CA GLY A 411 21.66 4.47 15.36
C GLY A 411 21.03 4.37 13.96
N ASN A 412 21.66 4.69 12.83
CA ASN A 412 21.13 4.28 11.51
C ASN A 412 22.09 3.35 10.73
N TYR A 413 21.67 2.78 9.59
CA TYR A 413 22.55 1.91 8.79
C TYR A 413 23.70 2.67 8.10
N TYR A 414 23.56 3.99 7.97
CA TYR A 414 24.61 4.86 7.44
C TYR A 414 25.75 4.98 8.46
N LYS A 415 26.99 4.61 8.08
CA LYS A 415 28.15 4.53 9.00
C LYS A 415 29.28 5.50 8.64
N TYR A 416 28.94 6.57 7.94
CA TYR A 416 29.86 7.61 7.49
C TYR A 416 29.51 8.92 8.22
N PRO A 417 30.33 9.99 8.13
CA PRO A 417 29.93 11.30 8.62
C PRO A 417 28.60 11.74 8.00
N THR A 418 27.87 12.65 8.62
CA THR A 418 26.72 13.35 8.02
C THR A 418 26.74 14.80 8.46
N ILE A 419 25.99 15.67 7.78
CA ILE A 419 25.73 17.02 8.25
C ILE A 419 24.84 16.92 9.50
N LYS A 420 25.11 17.75 10.53
CA LYS A 420 24.37 17.71 11.79
C LYS A 420 22.88 17.99 11.57
N GLY A 421 22.03 17.16 12.16
CA GLY A 421 20.58 17.28 11.99
C GLY A 421 20.05 16.80 10.64
N VAL A 422 20.90 16.37 9.71
CA VAL A 422 20.46 15.69 8.48
C VAL A 422 20.28 14.20 8.76
N ASP A 423 19.03 13.75 8.68
CA ASP A 423 18.68 12.35 8.79
C ASP A 423 19.24 11.54 7.60
N CYS A 424 20.10 10.55 7.88
CA CYS A 424 20.67 9.69 6.85
C CYS A 424 19.77 8.50 6.50
N PHE A 425 19.08 8.57 5.36
CA PHE A 425 18.19 7.51 4.90
C PHE A 425 18.74 6.78 3.66
N ILE A 426 19.68 5.84 3.87
CA ILE A 426 19.84 4.70 2.95
C ILE A 426 18.96 3.57 3.46
N VAL A 427 18.03 3.08 2.65
CA VAL A 427 17.24 1.88 2.98
C VAL A 427 18.06 0.63 2.69
N ASN A 428 18.25 -0.24 3.69
CA ASN A 428 18.80 -1.58 3.49
C ASN A 428 17.77 -2.65 3.85
N GLU A 429 16.98 -3.09 2.87
CA GLU A 429 15.96 -4.15 3.06
C GLU A 429 16.49 -5.49 3.60
N ASN A 430 17.80 -5.74 3.49
CA ASN A 430 18.43 -6.96 3.99
C ASN A 430 18.82 -6.86 5.48
N ALA A 431 18.69 -5.68 6.10
CA ALA A 431 18.86 -5.50 7.54
C ALA A 431 17.58 -5.92 8.29
N THR A 432 17.70 -6.19 9.60
CA THR A 432 16.52 -6.42 10.43
C THR A 432 15.69 -5.15 10.59
N PHE A 433 16.36 -4.00 10.74
CA PHE A 433 15.80 -2.66 10.79
C PHE A 433 16.81 -1.70 10.14
N ASN A 434 16.37 -0.50 9.73
CA ASN A 434 17.23 0.46 9.04
C ASN A 434 18.21 1.22 9.97
N GLY A 435 18.32 0.75 11.21
CA GLY A 435 18.88 1.46 12.34
C GLY A 435 18.22 1.05 13.64
N GLY A 436 18.65 1.69 14.72
CA GLY A 436 18.22 1.53 16.09
C GLY A 436 18.97 0.45 16.84
N ASN A 437 18.91 0.56 18.16
CA ASN A 437 19.15 -0.57 19.06
C ASN A 437 17.87 -1.01 19.79
N GLY A 438 16.72 -0.38 19.47
CA GLY A 438 15.42 -0.70 20.04
C GLY A 438 15.15 -0.06 21.41
N THR A 439 15.99 0.86 21.87
CA THR A 439 15.75 1.67 23.08
C THR A 439 15.01 2.96 22.75
N GLU A 440 14.40 3.59 23.75
CA GLU A 440 13.68 4.87 23.59
C GLU A 440 14.56 5.98 22.97
N ALA A 441 15.84 6.04 23.34
CA ALA A 441 16.80 7.01 22.80
C ALA A 441 17.38 6.62 21.41
N SER A 442 17.16 5.39 20.95
CA SER A 442 17.60 4.92 19.63
C SER A 442 16.65 3.82 19.11
N PRO A 443 15.42 4.20 18.74
CA PRO A 443 14.40 3.26 18.30
C PRO A 443 14.81 2.60 16.98
N TYR A 444 14.27 1.41 16.73
CA TYR A 444 14.44 0.72 15.46
C TYR A 444 13.72 1.49 14.33
N TYR A 445 14.48 1.92 13.33
CA TYR A 445 13.95 2.67 12.19
C TYR A 445 13.31 1.73 11.16
N ILE A 446 12.04 1.98 10.85
CA ILE A 446 11.24 1.22 9.91
C ILE A 446 11.09 2.02 8.63
N ALA A 447 11.77 1.56 7.57
CA ALA A 447 11.82 2.23 6.27
C ALA A 447 11.23 1.40 5.12
N CYS A 448 10.73 0.19 5.39
CA CYS A 448 10.07 -0.66 4.39
C CYS A 448 9.21 -1.75 5.07
N ALA A 449 8.35 -2.42 4.30
CA ALA A 449 7.48 -3.48 4.78
C ALA A 449 8.24 -4.66 5.44
N SER A 450 9.46 -4.99 4.98
CA SER A 450 10.31 -6.01 5.61
C SER A 450 10.72 -5.62 7.04
N HIS A 451 11.08 -4.34 7.26
CA HIS A 451 11.39 -3.82 8.59
C HIS A 451 10.14 -3.84 9.49
N LEU A 452 8.97 -3.44 8.95
CA LEU A 452 7.70 -3.49 9.68
C LEU A 452 7.33 -4.93 10.07
N ASN A 453 7.55 -5.90 9.18
CA ASN A 453 7.36 -7.32 9.46
C ASN A 453 8.28 -7.81 10.59
N ASN A 454 9.53 -7.35 10.66
CA ASN A 454 10.49 -7.78 11.68
C ASN A 454 10.11 -7.36 13.12
N THR A 455 9.29 -6.33 13.31
CA THR A 455 8.82 -5.84 14.63
C THR A 455 8.24 -6.94 15.53
N ARG A 456 7.56 -7.93 14.94
CA ARG A 456 6.95 -9.08 15.64
C ARG A 456 7.93 -9.95 16.43
N ASN A 457 9.23 -9.80 16.18
CA ASN A 457 10.31 -10.50 16.90
C ASN A 457 10.89 -9.68 18.06
N TYR A 458 10.47 -8.42 18.22
CA TYR A 458 11.07 -7.41 19.11
C TYR A 458 9.99 -6.61 19.88
N LEU A 459 8.93 -7.29 20.31
CA LEU A 459 7.68 -6.71 20.82
C LEU A 459 7.80 -5.71 21.99
N SER A 460 8.90 -5.73 22.75
CA SER A 460 9.17 -4.80 23.86
C SER A 460 10.16 -3.67 23.51
N SER A 461 10.50 -3.51 22.23
CA SER A 461 11.45 -2.50 21.73
C SER A 461 10.73 -1.24 21.26
N HIS A 462 11.47 -0.15 21.11
CA HIS A 462 10.98 1.11 20.56
C HIS A 462 11.23 1.15 19.05
N PHE A 463 10.27 1.69 18.29
CA PHE A 463 10.24 1.75 16.84
C PHE A 463 9.82 3.13 16.36
N LYS A 464 10.36 3.54 15.21
CA LYS A 464 9.97 4.79 14.53
C LYS A 464 9.86 4.56 13.02
N LEU A 465 8.71 4.86 12.41
CA LEU A 465 8.61 4.94 10.95
C LEU A 465 9.42 6.14 10.45
N VAL A 466 10.08 5.98 9.31
CA VAL A 466 10.86 7.06 8.67
C VAL A 466 10.41 7.36 7.24
N LYS A 467 9.35 6.68 6.78
CA LYS A 467 8.55 6.98 5.58
C LYS A 467 7.26 6.16 5.62
N ASN A 468 6.31 6.51 4.75
CA ASN A 468 5.12 5.69 4.49
C ASN A 468 5.52 4.26 4.10
N ILE A 469 4.77 3.28 4.60
CA ILE A 469 4.95 1.86 4.32
C ILE A 469 3.77 1.38 3.48
N GLU A 470 4.00 1.23 2.19
CA GLU A 470 3.01 0.75 1.23
C GLU A 470 3.22 -0.74 0.95
N PHE A 471 2.13 -1.51 0.95
CA PHE A 471 2.12 -2.89 0.48
C PHE A 471 1.62 -2.98 -0.97
N LEU A 472 2.10 -3.97 -1.71
CA LEU A 472 1.51 -4.37 -2.99
C LEU A 472 0.64 -5.62 -2.78
N GLU A 473 -0.42 -5.80 -3.56
CA GLU A 473 -1.26 -7.01 -3.51
C GLU A 473 -0.41 -8.30 -3.66
N SER A 474 0.59 -8.25 -4.54
CA SER A 474 1.57 -9.34 -4.78
C SER A 474 2.46 -9.68 -3.57
N ASP A 475 2.56 -8.84 -2.55
CA ASP A 475 3.24 -9.20 -1.30
C ASP A 475 2.46 -10.23 -0.48
N PHE A 476 1.13 -10.30 -0.67
CA PHE A 476 0.21 -11.20 0.02
C PHE A 476 -0.24 -12.41 -0.81
N GLU A 477 0.13 -12.48 -2.10
CA GLU A 477 -0.11 -13.62 -2.99
C GLU A 477 0.76 -14.84 -2.66
N VAL A 478 0.48 -16.00 -3.28
CA VAL A 478 1.31 -17.21 -3.11
C VAL A 478 2.75 -16.93 -3.60
N ASN A 479 3.72 -17.13 -2.70
CA ASN A 479 5.14 -16.75 -2.83
C ASN A 479 5.47 -15.26 -2.61
N GLY A 480 4.49 -14.42 -2.30
CA GLY A 480 4.69 -13.03 -1.86
C GLY A 480 5.47 -12.93 -0.54
N LYS A 481 6.16 -11.80 -0.31
CA LYS A 481 7.06 -11.59 0.84
C LYS A 481 6.39 -11.80 2.21
N PHE A 482 5.08 -11.54 2.29
CA PHE A 482 4.29 -11.60 3.53
C PHE A 482 3.12 -12.59 3.45
N TYR A 483 3.15 -13.55 2.51
CA TYR A 483 2.13 -14.58 2.34
C TYR A 483 1.84 -15.35 3.65
N ASN A 484 0.59 -15.22 4.14
CA ASN A 484 0.11 -15.91 5.33
C ASN A 484 -1.06 -16.85 4.99
N ASN A 485 -0.84 -17.81 4.09
CA ASN A 485 -1.86 -18.78 3.65
C ASN A 485 -3.14 -18.11 3.09
N GLY A 486 -3.00 -17.02 2.35
CA GLY A 486 -4.12 -16.26 1.79
C GLY A 486 -4.82 -15.29 2.75
N THR A 487 -4.43 -15.25 4.02
CA THR A 487 -5.08 -14.36 5.03
C THR A 487 -4.51 -12.94 5.11
N GLY A 488 -3.66 -12.55 4.14
CA GLY A 488 -3.00 -11.24 4.11
C GLY A 488 -1.93 -11.06 5.20
N TRP A 489 -1.82 -9.85 5.72
CA TRP A 489 -0.93 -9.50 6.82
C TRP A 489 -1.26 -10.29 8.08
N LYS A 490 -0.22 -10.88 8.68
CA LYS A 490 -0.29 -11.47 10.01
C LYS A 490 -0.10 -10.38 11.08
N PRO A 491 -1.09 -10.08 11.94
CA PRO A 491 -1.00 -9.04 12.96
C PRO A 491 0.20 -9.20 13.91
N ILE A 492 0.77 -8.07 14.37
CA ILE A 492 1.95 -8.05 15.24
C ILE A 492 1.57 -8.46 16.68
N GLY A 493 2.27 -9.47 17.23
CA GLY A 493 2.01 -10.02 18.56
C GLY A 493 0.96 -11.13 18.57
N SER A 494 0.48 -11.50 19.75
CA SER A 494 -0.64 -12.42 19.95
C SER A 494 -1.23 -12.24 21.35
N GLY A 495 -2.55 -12.43 21.51
CA GLY A 495 -3.32 -12.27 22.75
C GLY A 495 -3.00 -13.23 23.92
N THR A 496 -1.77 -13.70 24.02
CA THR A 496 -1.20 -14.32 25.22
C THR A 496 -0.27 -13.31 25.90
N THR A 497 -0.37 -13.15 27.23
CA THR A 497 0.26 -12.07 28.02
C THR A 497 1.76 -11.83 27.77
N ASN A 498 2.53 -12.84 27.38
CA ASN A 498 3.97 -12.72 27.10
C ASN A 498 4.29 -12.41 25.62
N LYS A 499 3.29 -12.03 24.81
CA LYS A 499 3.39 -11.77 23.36
C LYS A 499 2.53 -10.59 22.88
N SER A 500 2.02 -9.75 23.78
CA SER A 500 1.52 -8.42 23.42
C SER A 500 2.69 -7.53 22.97
N PHE A 501 2.40 -6.53 22.13
CA PHE A 501 3.32 -5.41 21.94
C PHE A 501 3.41 -4.60 23.25
N THR A 502 4.60 -4.27 23.72
CA THR A 502 4.85 -3.61 25.02
C THR A 502 5.84 -2.45 24.95
N GLY A 503 6.44 -2.22 23.78
CA GLY A 503 7.33 -1.08 23.54
C GLY A 503 6.60 0.19 23.10
N VAL A 504 7.29 1.05 22.35
CA VAL A 504 6.70 2.23 21.70
C VAL A 504 6.80 2.08 20.19
N PHE A 505 5.71 2.28 19.47
CA PHE A 505 5.69 2.38 18.01
C PHE A 505 5.26 3.78 17.62
N ASP A 506 6.19 4.57 17.10
CA ASP A 506 5.95 5.94 16.63
C ASP A 506 5.86 5.95 15.11
N GLY A 507 4.67 6.22 14.57
CA GLY A 507 4.45 6.40 13.13
C GLY A 507 5.07 7.70 12.60
N ASN A 508 5.42 8.66 13.47
CA ASN A 508 6.03 9.94 13.08
C ASN A 508 5.24 10.69 11.96
N GLY A 509 3.92 10.57 11.93
CA GLY A 509 3.07 11.17 10.89
C GLY A 509 3.07 10.40 9.56
N TYR A 510 3.70 9.22 9.50
CA TYR A 510 3.64 8.33 8.36
C TYR A 510 2.59 7.23 8.54
N SER A 511 2.08 6.74 7.41
CA SER A 511 1.01 5.76 7.36
C SER A 511 1.46 4.39 6.84
N VAL A 512 0.69 3.37 7.20
CA VAL A 512 0.75 2.04 6.56
C VAL A 512 -0.41 1.95 5.57
N LYS A 513 -0.08 1.85 4.28
CA LYS A 513 -1.03 1.86 3.16
C LYS A 513 -1.24 0.47 2.55
N ASN A 514 -2.42 0.23 1.97
CA ASN A 514 -2.78 -0.99 1.22
C ASN A 514 -2.65 -2.30 2.03
N ILE A 515 -2.84 -2.24 3.36
CA ILE A 515 -2.76 -3.43 4.21
C ILE A 515 -3.99 -4.33 4.01
N ILE A 516 -3.77 -5.59 3.64
CA ILE A 516 -4.84 -6.60 3.50
C ILE A 516 -4.80 -7.52 4.71
N ILE A 517 -5.92 -7.72 5.40
CA ILE A 517 -6.09 -8.74 6.44
C ILE A 517 -7.42 -9.45 6.15
N ASN A 518 -7.40 -10.77 5.96
CA ASN A 518 -8.62 -11.55 5.73
C ASN A 518 -8.58 -12.89 6.50
N ILE A 519 -9.10 -12.92 7.73
CA ILE A 519 -8.99 -14.07 8.63
C ILE A 519 -10.36 -14.78 8.79
N GLN A 520 -10.70 -15.59 7.80
CA GLN A 520 -11.87 -16.46 7.80
C GLN A 520 -11.61 -17.74 8.61
N SER A 521 -11.42 -17.60 9.92
CA SER A 521 -11.13 -18.71 10.84
C SER A 521 -12.26 -18.93 11.84
N GLU A 522 -12.67 -20.18 12.02
CA GLU A 522 -13.63 -20.66 13.04
C GLU A 522 -13.05 -20.61 14.49
N GLN A 523 -12.17 -19.65 14.78
CA GLN A 523 -11.53 -19.43 16.07
C GLN A 523 -11.47 -17.93 16.35
N THR A 524 -11.73 -17.51 17.58
CA THR A 524 -11.63 -16.11 18.01
C THR A 524 -10.22 -15.56 17.78
N VAL A 525 -10.11 -14.52 16.96
CA VAL A 525 -8.84 -13.81 16.68
C VAL A 525 -8.89 -12.35 17.12
N PHE A 526 -7.71 -11.72 17.16
CA PHE A 526 -7.56 -10.27 17.27
C PHE A 526 -6.81 -9.75 16.04
N ALA A 527 -7.35 -8.77 15.32
CA ALA A 527 -6.83 -8.33 14.02
C ALA A 527 -6.69 -6.81 13.88
N GLY A 528 -5.80 -6.40 12.97
CA GLY A 528 -5.29 -5.04 12.82
C GLY A 528 -3.80 -5.09 12.47
N LEU A 529 -3.13 -3.94 12.35
CA LEU A 529 -1.67 -3.94 12.24
C LEU A 529 -1.03 -4.70 13.41
N PHE A 530 -1.55 -4.47 14.62
CA PHE A 530 -1.22 -5.21 15.85
C PHE A 530 -2.35 -6.16 16.29
N ASN A 531 -1.98 -7.32 16.83
CA ASN A 531 -2.93 -8.24 17.45
C ASN A 531 -3.38 -7.71 18.82
N THR A 532 -2.42 -7.43 19.71
CA THR A 532 -2.67 -6.90 21.06
C THR A 532 -1.60 -5.88 21.42
N ASN A 533 -2.02 -4.66 21.76
CA ASN A 533 -1.18 -3.61 22.32
C ASN A 533 -1.26 -3.60 23.86
N SER A 534 -0.11 -3.47 24.51
CA SER A 534 0.08 -3.20 25.94
C SER A 534 1.25 -2.23 26.16
N GLY A 535 1.66 -1.52 25.10
CA GLY A 535 2.70 -0.50 25.08
C GLY A 535 2.11 0.84 24.65
N THR A 536 2.83 1.60 23.83
CA THR A 536 2.33 2.83 23.20
C THR A 536 2.40 2.72 21.68
N ILE A 537 1.31 2.97 20.97
CA ILE A 537 1.29 3.15 19.51
C ILE A 537 0.84 4.59 19.25
N LYS A 538 1.57 5.33 18.42
CA LYS A 538 1.26 6.74 18.18
C LYS A 538 1.61 7.30 16.82
N ASN A 539 1.01 8.43 16.47
CA ASN A 539 1.32 9.24 15.28
C ASN A 539 1.26 8.43 13.97
N LEU A 540 0.25 7.56 13.82
CA LEU A 540 0.20 6.50 12.80
C LEU A 540 -1.15 6.46 12.09
N GLY A 541 -1.13 6.59 10.75
CA GLY A 541 -2.26 6.33 9.88
C GLY A 541 -2.32 4.88 9.38
N ILE A 542 -3.55 4.37 9.21
CA ILE A 542 -3.84 3.09 8.55
C ILE A 542 -4.79 3.39 7.38
N GLU A 543 -4.30 3.21 6.16
CA GLU A 543 -4.92 3.75 4.94
C GLU A 543 -5.08 2.71 3.81
N ASP A 544 -6.10 2.91 2.98
CA ASP A 544 -6.32 2.26 1.67
C ASP A 544 -6.28 0.71 1.68
N GLY A 545 -6.51 0.11 2.85
CA GLY A 545 -6.51 -1.32 3.11
C GLY A 545 -7.90 -1.94 3.28
N HIS A 546 -7.92 -3.25 3.43
CA HIS A 546 -9.12 -4.06 3.66
C HIS A 546 -8.89 -5.02 4.84
N ILE A 547 -9.76 -4.94 5.85
CA ILE A 547 -9.68 -5.78 7.05
C ILE A 547 -10.99 -6.57 7.22
N SER A 548 -10.90 -7.90 7.18
CA SER A 548 -12.00 -8.82 7.46
C SER A 548 -11.59 -9.94 8.41
N ILE A 549 -12.52 -10.32 9.30
CA ILE A 549 -12.41 -11.48 10.19
C ILE A 549 -13.77 -12.18 10.31
N LYS A 550 -13.78 -13.48 10.61
CA LYS A 550 -15.04 -14.21 10.90
C LYS A 550 -15.41 -14.26 12.38
N TYR A 551 -14.43 -14.44 13.26
CA TYR A 551 -14.67 -14.55 14.72
C TYR A 551 -13.67 -13.74 15.54
N GLY A 552 -14.16 -12.98 16.52
CA GLY A 552 -13.33 -12.19 17.45
C GLY A 552 -13.35 -10.70 17.15
N SER A 553 -12.23 -9.98 17.35
CA SER A 553 -12.24 -8.51 17.33
C SER A 553 -11.18 -7.89 16.42
N ALA A 554 -11.52 -6.82 15.71
CA ALA A 554 -10.56 -6.13 14.84
C ALA A 554 -10.68 -4.60 14.91
N GLY A 555 -9.55 -3.94 14.63
CA GLY A 555 -9.50 -2.52 14.31
C GLY A 555 -8.25 -2.18 13.51
N GLY A 556 -8.22 -1.02 12.84
CA GLY A 556 -7.14 -0.67 11.91
C GLY A 556 -5.76 -0.74 12.57
N VAL A 557 -5.63 -0.08 13.74
CA VAL A 557 -4.38 -0.06 14.51
C VAL A 557 -4.18 -1.37 15.27
N SER A 558 -5.20 -1.85 15.99
CA SER A 558 -5.06 -3.09 16.78
C SER A 558 -6.35 -3.86 17.05
N GLY A 559 -6.27 -5.18 17.23
CA GLY A 559 -7.45 -5.97 17.62
C GLY A 559 -7.85 -5.78 19.10
N ARG A 560 -6.86 -5.56 19.98
CA ARG A 560 -7.05 -5.37 21.42
C ARG A 560 -6.03 -4.37 21.98
N ASN A 561 -6.48 -3.39 22.75
CA ASN A 561 -5.64 -2.51 23.55
C ASN A 561 -5.79 -2.85 25.04
N ASP A 562 -4.83 -3.61 25.58
CA ASP A 562 -4.83 -4.18 26.93
C ASP A 562 -3.80 -3.45 27.80
N ASN A 563 -4.28 -2.52 28.65
CA ASN A 563 -3.47 -1.61 29.46
C ASN A 563 -2.48 -0.72 28.66
N GLY A 564 -2.56 -0.69 27.33
CA GLY A 564 -1.74 0.13 26.45
C GLY A 564 -2.34 1.50 26.13
N ILE A 565 -1.54 2.33 25.46
CA ILE A 565 -1.91 3.64 24.92
C ILE A 565 -1.93 3.56 23.40
N ILE A 566 -2.99 4.09 22.78
CA ILE A 566 -3.04 4.44 21.37
C ILE A 566 -3.32 5.96 21.31
N GLU A 567 -2.43 6.74 20.70
CA GLU A 567 -2.56 8.21 20.66
C GLU A 567 -2.22 8.81 19.29
N ASN A 568 -2.95 9.82 18.81
CA ASN A 568 -2.67 10.46 17.52
C ASN A 568 -2.67 9.44 16.35
N CYS A 569 -3.67 8.56 16.27
CA CYS A 569 -3.76 7.53 15.21
C CYS A 569 -5.10 7.59 14.47
N PHE A 570 -5.11 7.20 13.19
CA PHE A 570 -6.33 7.21 12.39
C PHE A 570 -6.49 5.99 11.49
N ASN A 571 -7.73 5.75 11.05
CA ASN A 571 -8.09 4.68 10.13
C ASN A 571 -9.03 5.19 9.02
N THR A 572 -8.65 4.99 7.75
CA THR A 572 -9.51 5.23 6.57
C THR A 572 -9.94 3.94 5.88
N CYS A 573 -9.30 2.81 6.22
CA CYS A 573 -9.60 1.46 5.72
C CYS A 573 -10.99 0.97 6.15
N ASP A 574 -11.68 0.25 5.26
CA ASP A 574 -12.90 -0.46 5.62
C ASP A 574 -12.59 -1.70 6.48
N ILE A 575 -13.38 -1.92 7.53
CA ILE A 575 -13.29 -3.05 8.44
C ILE A 575 -14.64 -3.77 8.44
N LYS A 576 -14.75 -4.84 7.64
CA LYS A 576 -16.04 -5.47 7.32
C LYS A 576 -16.01 -6.99 7.32
N ILE A 577 -17.07 -7.60 7.80
CA ILE A 577 -17.35 -9.02 7.60
C ILE A 577 -17.52 -9.35 6.11
N GLU A 578 -17.11 -10.56 5.74
CA GLU A 578 -17.40 -11.18 4.42
C GLU A 578 -18.44 -12.32 4.53
N ASP A 579 -18.75 -12.75 5.75
CA ASP A 579 -19.65 -13.87 6.08
C ASP A 579 -20.51 -13.47 7.28
N GLU A 580 -21.84 -13.44 7.10
CA GLU A 580 -22.81 -13.02 8.11
C GLU A 580 -23.03 -14.09 9.22
N THR A 581 -22.44 -15.29 9.08
CA THR A 581 -22.47 -16.36 10.10
C THR A 581 -21.37 -16.23 11.18
N GLY A 582 -20.61 -15.13 11.17
CA GLY A 582 -19.55 -14.86 12.15
C GLY A 582 -20.05 -14.19 13.44
N SER A 583 -19.20 -14.14 14.48
CA SER A 583 -19.41 -13.33 15.69
C SER A 583 -18.21 -12.39 15.86
N THR A 584 -18.44 -11.10 15.63
CA THR A 584 -17.39 -10.09 15.45
C THR A 584 -17.61 -8.84 16.30
N THR A 585 -16.51 -8.27 16.80
CA THR A 585 -16.47 -7.01 17.53
C THR A 585 -15.51 -6.05 16.82
N LEU A 586 -16.02 -5.07 16.08
CA LEU A 586 -15.21 -4.24 15.18
C LEU A 586 -15.19 -2.79 15.66
N GLY A 587 -13.98 -2.22 15.73
CA GLY A 587 -13.76 -0.81 16.04
C GLY A 587 -12.80 -0.18 15.04
N GLY A 588 -13.10 1.00 14.48
CA GLY A 588 -12.25 1.61 13.44
C GLY A 588 -10.78 1.75 13.83
N ILE A 589 -10.49 2.16 15.07
CA ILE A 589 -9.12 2.19 15.61
C ILE A 589 -8.74 0.86 16.26
N VAL A 590 -9.62 0.33 17.12
CA VAL A 590 -9.33 -0.85 17.93
C VAL A 590 -10.54 -1.73 18.19
N GLY A 591 -10.41 -3.06 18.05
CA GLY A 591 -11.52 -3.98 18.35
C GLY A 591 -12.03 -3.87 19.79
N VAL A 592 -11.14 -4.06 20.78
CA VAL A 592 -11.50 -3.99 22.21
C VAL A 592 -10.50 -3.18 23.03
N VAL A 593 -10.96 -2.23 23.84
CA VAL A 593 -10.17 -1.51 24.84
C VAL A 593 -10.37 -2.14 26.22
N TYR A 594 -9.31 -2.71 26.80
CA TYR A 594 -9.32 -3.35 28.11
C TYR A 594 -8.36 -2.64 29.06
N SER A 595 -8.89 -1.76 29.92
CA SER A 595 -8.10 -0.91 30.85
C SER A 595 -7.02 -0.01 30.21
N GLY A 596 -6.99 0.08 28.87
CA GLY A 596 -6.08 0.97 28.13
C GLY A 596 -6.63 2.38 27.94
N THR A 597 -5.87 3.21 27.21
CA THR A 597 -6.29 4.54 26.73
C THR A 597 -6.23 4.59 25.21
N VAL A 598 -7.26 5.17 24.59
CA VAL A 598 -7.28 5.58 23.18
C VAL A 598 -7.58 7.08 23.16
N LYS A 599 -6.72 7.89 22.55
CA LYS A 599 -6.95 9.35 22.51
C LYS A 599 -6.44 10.05 21.26
N ASN A 600 -7.01 11.19 20.92
CA ASN A 600 -6.62 11.95 19.72
C ASN A 600 -6.68 11.04 18.46
N CYS A 601 -7.75 10.26 18.31
CA CYS A 601 -7.88 9.28 17.23
C CYS A 601 -9.18 9.44 16.45
N TYR A 602 -9.17 9.08 15.16
CA TYR A 602 -10.38 9.14 14.34
C TYR A 602 -10.54 8.02 13.30
N ASN A 603 -11.78 7.77 12.92
CA ASN A 603 -12.14 6.82 11.89
C ASN A 603 -13.03 7.44 10.82
N THR A 604 -12.65 7.22 9.55
CA THR A 604 -13.48 7.51 8.36
C THR A 604 -13.80 6.25 7.56
N GLY A 605 -13.22 5.10 7.91
CA GLY A 605 -13.47 3.80 7.28
C GLY A 605 -14.85 3.21 7.63
N TYR A 606 -15.43 2.43 6.71
CA TYR A 606 -16.72 1.76 6.94
C TYR A 606 -16.56 0.56 7.88
N ILE A 607 -17.41 0.46 8.91
CA ILE A 607 -17.40 -0.63 9.89
C ILE A 607 -18.65 -1.50 9.70
N TYR A 608 -18.48 -2.80 9.42
CA TYR A 608 -19.60 -3.75 9.25
C TYR A 608 -19.40 -5.03 10.07
N SER A 609 -20.23 -5.22 11.11
CA SER A 609 -20.08 -6.28 12.12
C SER A 609 -21.36 -7.08 12.38
N THR A 610 -21.22 -8.25 13.01
CA THR A 610 -22.30 -9.14 13.48
C THR A 610 -22.60 -9.06 14.99
N ASP A 611 -21.76 -8.39 15.79
CA ASP A 611 -22.06 -8.11 17.21
C ASP A 611 -21.88 -6.59 17.52
N ASP A 612 -20.77 -6.23 18.17
CA ASP A 612 -20.44 -4.88 18.64
C ASP A 612 -19.69 -4.12 17.54
N ALA A 613 -20.26 -3.03 17.02
CA ALA A 613 -19.63 -2.16 16.03
C ALA A 613 -19.44 -0.74 16.59
N GLY A 614 -18.24 -0.16 16.46
CA GLY A 614 -18.07 1.26 16.78
C GLY A 614 -16.99 2.00 16.00
N GLY A 615 -17.13 3.32 15.91
CA GLY A 615 -16.23 4.15 15.11
C GLY A 615 -14.80 4.13 15.62
N ILE A 616 -14.61 4.19 16.95
CA ILE A 616 -13.28 4.09 17.58
C ILE A 616 -13.03 2.68 18.11
N ALA A 617 -13.99 2.14 18.88
CA ALA A 617 -13.88 0.84 19.53
C ALA A 617 -15.11 -0.04 19.33
N GLY A 618 -14.95 -1.36 19.17
CA GLY A 618 -16.09 -2.28 19.25
C GLY A 618 -16.63 -2.33 20.69
N THR A 619 -15.76 -2.67 21.64
CA THR A 619 -16.08 -2.63 23.08
C THR A 619 -15.06 -1.78 23.85
N ASN A 620 -15.54 -0.88 24.71
CA ASN A 620 -14.72 -0.09 25.63
C ASN A 620 -14.85 -0.56 27.10
N SER A 621 -13.71 -0.66 27.79
CA SER A 621 -13.58 -0.78 29.24
C SER A 621 -12.39 0.05 29.78
N GLY A 622 -11.84 0.96 28.98
CA GLY A 622 -10.78 1.91 29.34
C GLY A 622 -11.20 3.35 29.10
N LEU A 623 -10.22 4.24 28.91
CA LEU A 623 -10.49 5.64 28.57
C LEU A 623 -10.47 5.83 27.05
N ILE A 624 -11.55 6.37 26.49
CA ILE A 624 -11.56 6.96 25.14
C ILE A 624 -11.68 8.48 25.31
N GLN A 625 -10.71 9.25 24.81
CA GLN A 625 -10.65 10.69 25.04
C GLN A 625 -10.28 11.46 23.77
N ASP A 626 -10.93 12.57 23.45
CA ASP A 626 -10.55 13.41 22.31
C ASP A 626 -10.55 12.64 20.96
N CYS A 627 -11.60 11.86 20.71
CA CYS A 627 -11.72 11.01 19.50
C CYS A 627 -13.02 11.28 18.73
N PHE A 628 -13.05 11.03 17.43
CA PHE A 628 -14.27 11.20 16.63
C PHE A 628 -14.44 10.18 15.50
N ASN A 629 -15.67 10.05 15.03
CA ASN A 629 -16.01 9.17 13.92
C ASN A 629 -16.86 9.87 12.86
N THR A 630 -16.49 9.65 11.60
CA THR A 630 -17.24 10.05 10.41
C THR A 630 -17.66 8.84 9.58
N GLY A 631 -16.96 7.70 9.72
CA GLY A 631 -17.27 6.47 8.98
C GLY A 631 -18.63 5.89 9.33
N TYR A 632 -19.33 5.36 8.32
CA TYR A 632 -20.57 4.61 8.47
C TYR A 632 -20.34 3.35 9.32
N ILE A 633 -21.28 3.07 10.24
CA ILE A 633 -21.26 1.90 11.12
C ILE A 633 -22.52 1.08 10.89
N ARG A 634 -22.38 -0.21 10.59
CA ARG A 634 -23.46 -1.18 10.48
C ARG A 634 -23.23 -2.37 11.40
N ALA A 635 -24.24 -2.70 12.21
CA ALA A 635 -24.30 -3.95 12.97
C ALA A 635 -25.58 -4.75 12.63
N ILE A 636 -25.42 -6.02 12.30
CA ILE A 636 -26.52 -6.99 12.10
C ILE A 636 -26.48 -8.05 13.20
N ASN A 637 -27.56 -8.79 13.46
CA ASN A 637 -27.52 -9.85 14.47
C ASN A 637 -26.86 -11.13 13.90
N GLY A 638 -25.78 -11.60 14.55
CA GLY A 638 -25.25 -12.95 14.36
C GLY A 638 -26.13 -14.06 14.97
N ASP A 639 -25.72 -15.31 14.80
CA ASP A 639 -26.51 -16.53 15.08
C ASP A 639 -27.03 -16.68 16.54
N ASP A 640 -26.45 -16.01 17.55
CA ASP A 640 -26.76 -16.23 18.98
C ASP A 640 -26.60 -14.96 19.87
N SER A 641 -26.40 -13.78 19.29
CA SER A 641 -25.86 -12.59 19.96
C SER A 641 -26.74 -11.33 19.83
N TYR A 642 -26.42 -10.30 20.61
CA TYR A 642 -27.05 -8.98 20.54
C TYR A 642 -26.12 -8.01 19.81
N SER A 643 -26.59 -7.44 18.71
CA SER A 643 -25.85 -6.41 17.97
C SER A 643 -26.00 -5.02 18.64
N TYR A 644 -24.87 -4.30 18.80
CA TYR A 644 -24.83 -2.94 19.34
C TYR A 644 -23.93 -2.06 18.47
N ALA A 645 -24.50 -1.02 17.87
CA ALA A 645 -23.76 -0.07 17.05
C ALA A 645 -23.59 1.27 17.78
N GLY A 646 -22.37 1.79 17.87
CA GLY A 646 -22.06 2.99 18.63
C GLY A 646 -21.08 3.93 17.91
N GLY A 647 -21.46 5.19 17.71
CA GLY A 647 -20.63 6.16 16.95
C GLY A 647 -19.18 6.25 17.42
N ILE A 648 -18.94 6.16 18.73
CA ILE A 648 -17.59 6.04 19.31
C ILE A 648 -17.31 4.59 19.73
N ALA A 649 -18.21 3.96 20.48
CA ALA A 649 -18.01 2.60 20.99
C ALA A 649 -19.29 1.75 20.93
N GLY A 650 -19.27 0.57 20.31
CA GLY A 650 -20.42 -0.34 20.26
C GLY A 650 -21.03 -0.59 21.64
N THR A 651 -20.22 -1.13 22.56
CA THR A 651 -20.56 -1.23 23.99
C THR A 651 -19.55 -0.49 24.87
N ASN A 652 -20.02 0.34 25.81
CA ASN A 652 -19.19 1.10 26.75
C ASN A 652 -19.39 0.72 28.23
N HIS A 653 -18.28 0.46 28.93
CA HIS A 653 -18.24 0.14 30.37
C HIS A 653 -17.48 1.17 31.23
N ASN A 654 -17.01 2.28 30.65
CA ASN A 654 -16.07 3.21 31.31
C ASN A 654 -16.23 4.64 30.72
N ILE A 655 -15.22 5.51 30.84
CA ILE A 655 -15.30 6.91 30.41
C ILE A 655 -15.06 7.04 28.90
N ILE A 656 -15.99 7.75 28.23
CA ILE A 656 -15.74 8.39 26.94
C ILE A 656 -15.81 9.91 27.18
N GLN A 657 -14.79 10.65 26.76
CA GLN A 657 -14.64 12.07 27.09
C GLN A 657 -14.22 12.91 25.89
N SER A 658 -14.87 14.06 25.69
CA SER A 658 -14.53 15.03 24.64
C SER A 658 -14.53 14.38 23.25
N CYS A 659 -15.50 13.51 22.97
CA CYS A 659 -15.60 12.78 21.71
C CYS A 659 -16.84 13.21 20.93
N TYR A 660 -16.87 13.01 19.61
CA TYR A 660 -18.10 13.23 18.85
C TYR A 660 -18.28 12.29 17.66
N ASN A 661 -19.52 12.09 17.25
CA ASN A 661 -19.86 11.30 16.06
C ASN A 661 -20.71 12.09 15.08
N VAL A 662 -20.32 12.04 13.81
CA VAL A 662 -21.12 12.47 12.66
C VAL A 662 -21.40 11.34 11.68
N GLY A 663 -20.65 10.24 11.74
CA GLY A 663 -20.88 9.07 10.90
C GLY A 663 -22.23 8.40 11.17
N TYR A 664 -22.91 8.00 10.10
CA TYR A 664 -24.21 7.35 10.18
C TYR A 664 -24.12 5.96 10.83
N ILE A 665 -25.23 5.47 11.38
CA ILE A 665 -25.31 4.24 12.16
C ILE A 665 -26.57 3.47 11.79
N THR A 666 -26.41 2.19 11.46
CA THR A 666 -27.50 1.21 11.37
C THR A 666 -27.25 0.03 12.29
N SER A 667 -28.31 -0.42 12.96
CA SER A 667 -28.28 -1.57 13.86
C SER A 667 -29.61 -2.30 13.80
N GLU A 668 -29.60 -3.63 13.77
CA GLU A 668 -30.85 -4.41 13.84
C GLU A 668 -31.51 -4.40 15.23
N ARG A 669 -30.77 -4.07 16.30
CA ARG A 669 -31.30 -4.08 17.68
C ARG A 669 -31.19 -2.74 18.41
N ALA A 670 -29.99 -2.22 18.61
CA ALA A 670 -29.76 -1.00 19.38
C ALA A 670 -28.58 -0.20 18.82
N GLY A 671 -28.84 1.07 18.52
CA GLY A 671 -27.90 1.97 17.86
C GLY A 671 -27.85 3.31 18.59
N GLY A 672 -26.70 3.63 19.16
CA GLY A 672 -26.46 4.87 19.91
C GLY A 672 -25.46 5.74 19.17
N ALA A 673 -25.74 7.03 19.11
CA ALA A 673 -24.92 8.01 18.40
C ALA A 673 -23.52 8.17 19.00
N ILE A 674 -23.33 7.87 20.28
CA ILE A 674 -22.02 7.71 20.94
C ILE A 674 -21.77 6.24 21.28
N SER A 675 -22.76 5.54 21.86
CA SER A 675 -22.61 4.12 22.20
C SER A 675 -23.92 3.34 22.17
N GLY A 676 -23.94 2.21 21.46
CA GLY A 676 -25.13 1.35 21.34
C GLY A 676 -25.56 0.68 22.64
N LEU A 677 -24.63 0.52 23.59
CA LEU A 677 -24.94 0.13 24.96
C LEU A 677 -24.01 0.79 25.98
N LEU A 678 -24.57 1.61 26.87
CA LEU A 678 -23.93 2.02 28.12
C LEU A 678 -24.24 1.00 29.23
N VAL A 679 -23.23 0.26 29.68
CA VAL A 679 -23.46 -0.88 30.60
C VAL A 679 -23.56 -0.45 32.05
N ASP A 680 -24.78 -0.64 32.60
CA ASP A 680 -25.15 -0.59 34.02
C ASP A 680 -24.97 0.77 34.73
N LEU A 681 -26.09 1.49 34.89
CA LEU A 681 -26.20 2.74 35.67
C LEU A 681 -25.80 2.61 37.17
N SER A 682 -25.52 1.41 37.66
CA SER A 682 -24.95 1.18 39.00
C SER A 682 -23.43 1.17 39.05
N ASN A 683 -22.74 1.15 37.90
CA ASN A 683 -21.30 1.38 37.78
C ASN A 683 -21.00 2.88 37.64
N PRO A 684 -20.44 3.58 38.65
CA PRO A 684 -20.25 5.03 38.63
C PRO A 684 -19.16 5.54 37.66
N ASP A 685 -18.41 4.62 37.06
CA ASP A 685 -17.29 4.94 36.17
C ASP A 685 -17.71 4.95 34.68
N ALA A 686 -18.82 4.30 34.30
CA ALA A 686 -19.36 4.32 32.94
C ALA A 686 -20.16 5.61 32.68
N LYS A 687 -19.63 6.52 31.85
CA LYS A 687 -20.26 7.82 31.56
C LYS A 687 -19.66 8.53 30.35
N PHE A 688 -20.42 9.48 29.84
CA PHE A 688 -19.95 10.46 28.86
C PHE A 688 -19.61 11.79 29.54
N ILE A 689 -18.56 12.44 29.05
CA ILE A 689 -18.14 13.77 29.51
C ILE A 689 -17.90 14.61 28.26
N ASN A 690 -18.71 15.64 28.03
CA ASN A 690 -18.57 16.51 26.84
C ASN A 690 -18.61 15.71 25.51
N CYS A 691 -19.54 14.76 25.36
CA CYS A 691 -19.69 14.02 24.09
C CYS A 691 -20.81 14.63 23.24
N TYR A 692 -20.61 14.75 21.92
CA TYR A 692 -21.53 15.43 20.99
C TYR A 692 -21.88 14.53 19.80
N TYR A 693 -23.08 14.67 19.24
CA TYR A 693 -23.45 13.92 18.03
C TYR A 693 -24.41 14.65 17.11
N LEU A 694 -24.32 14.38 15.81
CA LEU A 694 -25.21 14.95 14.81
C LEU A 694 -26.62 14.30 14.88
N ASN A 695 -27.67 15.11 14.73
CA ASN A 695 -29.03 14.75 15.14
C ASN A 695 -29.76 13.71 14.28
N ASN A 696 -29.22 13.34 13.12
CA ASN A 696 -29.79 12.39 12.16
C ASN A 696 -28.90 11.15 11.91
N VAL A 697 -27.92 10.86 12.77
CA VAL A 697 -26.94 9.77 12.55
C VAL A 697 -27.44 8.35 12.81
N SER A 698 -28.69 8.13 13.22
CA SER A 698 -29.20 6.78 13.49
C SER A 698 -30.66 6.64 13.06
N SER A 699 -31.00 5.47 12.51
CA SER A 699 -32.36 5.10 12.08
C SER A 699 -33.12 4.25 13.11
N GLY A 700 -32.54 4.01 14.30
CA GLY A 700 -33.11 3.16 15.36
C GLY A 700 -33.65 3.91 16.57
N GLU A 701 -34.15 3.15 17.57
CA GLU A 701 -34.38 3.70 18.91
C GLU A 701 -33.02 4.05 19.54
N GLU A 702 -32.82 5.33 19.92
CA GLU A 702 -31.60 5.82 20.57
C GLU A 702 -31.42 5.18 21.96
N TYR A 703 -30.58 4.14 22.04
CA TYR A 703 -30.14 3.52 23.29
C TYR A 703 -28.69 3.88 23.58
N GLY A 704 -28.38 4.12 24.86
CA GLY A 704 -27.00 4.24 25.32
C GLY A 704 -26.36 5.62 25.19
N ASP A 705 -27.09 6.67 24.76
CA ASP A 705 -26.58 8.06 24.63
C ASP A 705 -26.82 8.97 25.86
N GLU A 706 -27.22 8.39 27.00
CA GLU A 706 -27.52 9.14 28.23
C GLU A 706 -26.29 9.95 28.73
N GLY A 707 -26.35 11.29 28.58
CA GLY A 707 -25.28 12.21 28.94
C GLY A 707 -24.47 12.78 27.78
N ALA A 708 -24.74 12.35 26.53
CA ALA A 708 -24.25 12.99 25.33
C ALA A 708 -25.16 14.15 24.86
N ILE A 709 -24.66 15.02 23.99
CA ILE A 709 -25.32 16.24 23.53
C ILE A 709 -25.66 16.13 22.04
N LYS A 710 -26.95 15.99 21.74
CA LYS A 710 -27.50 15.98 20.38
C LYS A 710 -27.45 17.38 19.75
N CYS A 711 -26.85 17.50 18.57
CA CYS A 711 -26.57 18.75 17.88
C CYS A 711 -27.08 18.73 16.43
N THR A 712 -27.40 19.89 15.86
CA THR A 712 -27.54 20.05 14.40
C THR A 712 -26.15 20.20 13.78
N SER A 713 -26.04 20.03 12.46
CA SER A 713 -24.79 20.31 11.73
C SER A 713 -24.29 21.74 12.01
N GLU A 714 -25.19 22.73 11.94
CA GLU A 714 -24.94 24.14 12.28
C GLU A 714 -24.35 24.35 13.70
N HIS A 715 -24.78 23.53 14.68
CA HIS A 715 -24.21 23.58 16.03
C HIS A 715 -22.82 22.93 16.08
N LEU A 716 -22.60 21.80 15.42
CA LEU A 716 -21.28 21.14 15.36
C LEU A 716 -20.27 21.94 14.51
N GLN A 717 -20.73 22.88 13.68
CA GLN A 717 -19.90 23.86 12.97
C GLN A 717 -19.45 25.04 13.86
N SER A 718 -19.83 25.07 15.16
CA SER A 718 -19.44 26.12 16.09
C SER A 718 -18.52 25.61 17.19
N GLN A 719 -17.31 26.17 17.28
CA GLN A 719 -16.36 25.94 18.37
C GLN A 719 -17.00 26.08 19.77
N THR A 720 -17.95 27.02 19.92
CA THR A 720 -18.61 27.29 21.21
C THR A 720 -19.53 26.16 21.70
N THR A 721 -19.91 25.24 20.82
CA THR A 721 -20.69 24.05 21.16
C THR A 721 -19.87 23.05 21.99
N PHE A 722 -18.59 22.91 21.67
CA PHE A 722 -17.70 21.88 22.22
C PHE A 722 -17.07 22.31 23.56
N SER A 723 -17.94 22.57 24.54
CA SER A 723 -17.54 22.83 25.92
C SER A 723 -16.63 21.72 26.43
N GLY A 724 -15.38 22.07 26.78
CA GLY A 724 -14.39 21.16 27.36
C GLY A 724 -13.43 20.49 26.37
N PHE A 725 -13.52 20.78 25.08
CA PHE A 725 -12.48 20.47 24.10
C PHE A 725 -11.32 21.48 24.23
N ASP A 726 -10.08 21.02 24.04
CA ASP A 726 -8.88 21.88 24.00
C ASP A 726 -8.58 22.33 22.57
N PHE A 727 -9.06 23.51 22.20
CA PHE A 727 -8.82 24.13 20.89
C PHE A 727 -7.47 24.87 20.77
N GLU A 728 -6.63 24.86 21.81
CA GLU A 728 -5.29 25.45 21.76
C GLU A 728 -4.23 24.38 21.42
N ASN A 729 -4.46 23.11 21.77
CA ASN A 729 -3.46 22.04 21.67
C ASN A 729 -3.94 20.72 21.04
N VAL A 730 -5.25 20.47 20.93
CA VAL A 730 -5.79 19.16 20.49
C VAL A 730 -6.68 19.31 19.25
N TRP A 731 -7.60 20.26 19.29
CA TRP A 731 -8.65 20.43 18.28
C TRP A 731 -8.52 21.74 17.51
N ARG A 732 -8.94 21.78 16.24
CA ARG A 732 -9.22 23.01 15.49
C ARG A 732 -10.60 22.91 14.85
N MET A 733 -11.21 24.04 14.51
CA MET A 733 -12.33 24.02 13.55
C MET A 733 -11.73 23.94 12.15
N PRO A 734 -12.17 23.03 11.27
CA PRO A 734 -11.69 22.96 9.90
C PRO A 734 -12.20 24.13 9.09
N THR A 735 -11.45 24.47 8.05
CA THR A 735 -11.63 25.72 7.32
C THR A 735 -11.36 25.53 5.84
N GLY A 736 -12.41 25.66 5.01
CA GLY A 736 -12.29 25.50 3.56
C GLY A 736 -12.04 24.07 3.06
N SER A 737 -12.37 23.06 3.87
CA SER A 737 -12.52 21.67 3.46
C SER A 737 -14.00 21.27 3.44
N ASP A 738 -14.32 20.16 2.77
CA ASP A 738 -15.68 19.60 2.73
C ASP A 738 -16.13 19.08 4.13
N TYR A 739 -15.17 18.85 5.02
CA TYR A 739 -15.43 18.46 6.40
C TYR A 739 -15.59 19.70 7.29
N THR A 740 -16.71 19.81 8.01
CA THR A 740 -17.10 21.07 8.68
C THR A 740 -17.18 20.99 10.21
N TYR A 741 -16.64 19.94 10.83
CA TYR A 741 -16.70 19.67 12.28
C TYR A 741 -15.30 19.59 12.91
N PRO A 742 -15.10 19.78 14.23
CA PRO A 742 -13.75 19.94 14.81
C PRO A 742 -12.81 18.78 14.51
N GLU A 743 -11.62 19.05 13.99
CA GLU A 743 -10.62 18.01 13.70
C GLU A 743 -9.38 18.13 14.59
N LEU A 744 -8.51 17.12 14.56
CA LEU A 744 -7.35 17.03 15.44
C LEU A 744 -6.13 17.72 14.82
N ILE A 745 -5.51 18.64 15.55
CA ILE A 745 -4.33 19.41 15.10
C ILE A 745 -3.17 18.48 14.67
N THR A 746 -3.02 17.31 15.31
CA THR A 746 -1.90 16.39 15.04
C THR A 746 -2.11 15.48 13.83
N ASN A 747 -3.35 15.32 13.36
CA ASN A 747 -3.70 14.53 12.16
C ASN A 747 -4.99 15.11 11.56
N SER A 748 -4.84 16.01 10.59
CA SER A 748 -5.90 16.58 9.77
C SER A 748 -6.71 15.49 9.06
N ILE A 749 -7.99 15.71 8.79
CA ILE A 749 -8.79 14.77 8.01
C ILE A 749 -8.60 15.08 6.52
N ASN A 750 -7.85 14.24 5.83
CA ASN A 750 -7.92 14.16 4.38
C ASN A 750 -9.27 13.55 3.98
N PHE A 751 -10.26 14.41 3.77
CA PHE A 751 -11.64 14.01 3.54
C PHE A 751 -11.98 13.97 2.05
N ILE A 752 -12.31 12.78 1.56
CA ILE A 752 -12.93 12.57 0.25
C ILE A 752 -14.32 11.99 0.49
N GLN A 753 -15.36 12.66 -0.01
CA GLN A 753 -16.73 12.14 0.09
C GLN A 753 -16.86 10.86 -0.74
N LYS A 754 -17.18 9.74 -0.08
CA LYS A 754 -17.41 8.42 -0.68
C LYS A 754 -18.69 7.81 -0.14
N VAL A 755 -19.47 7.18 -1.03
CA VAL A 755 -20.60 6.33 -0.64
C VAL A 755 -20.05 5.15 0.16
N GLN A 756 -20.57 4.94 1.37
CA GLN A 756 -20.21 3.81 2.24
C GLN A 756 -21.32 2.77 2.38
N GLY A 757 -22.55 3.11 2.04
CA GLY A 757 -23.62 2.13 1.98
C GLY A 757 -25.00 2.74 1.74
N ILE A 758 -26.00 1.89 1.94
CA ILE A 758 -27.41 2.24 1.81
C ILE A 758 -28.19 1.78 3.05
N SER A 759 -29.33 2.41 3.31
CA SER A 759 -30.30 2.03 4.37
C SER A 759 -31.74 2.15 3.87
N ILE A 760 -32.71 1.51 4.55
CA ILE A 760 -34.15 1.66 4.25
C ILE A 760 -34.67 2.91 4.98
N VAL A 761 -35.31 3.82 4.24
CA VAL A 761 -35.97 5.02 4.78
C VAL A 761 -37.45 4.78 5.00
N SER A 762 -38.12 4.13 4.04
CA SER A 762 -39.52 3.71 4.18
C SER A 762 -39.79 2.41 3.44
N LEU A 763 -40.66 1.59 4.02
CA LEU A 763 -41.24 0.41 3.38
C LEU A 763 -42.33 0.83 2.36
N PRO A 764 -42.70 -0.04 1.41
CA PRO A 764 -43.84 0.21 0.54
C PRO A 764 -45.12 0.38 1.36
N TYR A 765 -46.09 1.15 0.84
CA TYR A 765 -47.41 1.32 1.48
C TYR A 765 -48.19 0.00 1.60
N LYS A 766 -47.79 -1.05 0.86
CA LYS A 766 -48.39 -2.38 0.87
C LYS A 766 -47.35 -3.47 1.05
N THR A 767 -47.46 -4.22 2.15
CA THR A 767 -46.57 -5.35 2.50
C THR A 767 -47.31 -6.70 2.61
N GLU A 768 -48.62 -6.74 2.32
CA GLU A 768 -49.43 -7.96 2.27
C GLU A 768 -50.10 -8.11 0.90
N TYR A 769 -50.05 -9.32 0.33
CA TYR A 769 -50.48 -9.63 -1.05
C TYR A 769 -51.27 -10.94 -1.11
N TYR A 770 -52.01 -11.18 -2.20
CA TYR A 770 -52.74 -12.45 -2.42
C TYR A 770 -52.17 -13.32 -3.55
N VAL A 771 -52.00 -14.61 -3.25
CA VAL A 771 -51.30 -15.58 -4.11
C VAL A 771 -52.00 -15.75 -5.46
N GLY A 772 -51.26 -15.49 -6.53
CA GLY A 772 -51.68 -15.59 -7.92
C GLY A 772 -52.55 -14.45 -8.43
N LEU A 773 -52.83 -13.43 -7.60
CA LEU A 773 -53.76 -12.34 -7.91
C LEU A 773 -53.11 -10.97 -8.01
N GLU A 774 -52.08 -10.69 -7.20
CA GLU A 774 -51.55 -9.34 -7.05
C GLU A 774 -50.07 -9.26 -7.45
N ASP A 775 -49.76 -8.28 -8.30
CA ASP A 775 -48.40 -7.85 -8.60
C ASP A 775 -47.85 -6.97 -7.46
N PHE A 776 -46.53 -6.89 -7.35
CA PHE A 776 -45.85 -6.17 -6.27
C PHE A 776 -46.04 -4.65 -6.40
N ASP A 777 -46.40 -3.99 -5.31
CA ASP A 777 -46.60 -2.53 -5.24
C ASP A 777 -45.48 -1.90 -4.41
N ILE A 778 -44.50 -1.31 -5.10
CA ILE A 778 -43.35 -0.63 -4.48
C ILE A 778 -43.67 0.80 -4.02
N SER A 779 -44.89 1.30 -4.27
CA SER A 779 -45.26 2.69 -3.98
C SER A 779 -44.99 3.08 -2.53
N GLY A 780 -44.27 4.18 -2.32
CA GLY A 780 -43.92 4.69 -0.99
C GLY A 780 -42.63 4.14 -0.38
N ALA A 781 -41.98 3.16 -1.02
CA ALA A 781 -40.70 2.66 -0.58
C ALA A 781 -39.54 3.61 -0.93
N LYS A 782 -38.65 3.85 0.03
CA LYS A 782 -37.45 4.69 -0.13
C LYS A 782 -36.23 4.05 0.51
N ILE A 783 -35.07 4.28 -0.07
CA ILE A 783 -33.76 4.03 0.54
C ILE A 783 -33.00 5.35 0.76
N ALA A 784 -31.95 5.27 1.56
CA ALA A 784 -30.98 6.33 1.80
C ALA A 784 -29.63 5.88 1.25
N GLU A 785 -28.95 6.72 0.48
CA GLU A 785 -27.52 6.59 0.18
C GLU A 785 -26.72 7.36 1.23
N ILE A 786 -25.67 6.73 1.78
CA ILE A 786 -24.94 7.18 2.98
C ILE A 786 -23.47 7.43 2.62
N TYR A 787 -22.98 8.62 2.97
CA TYR A 787 -21.60 9.03 2.76
C TYR A 787 -20.78 9.08 4.06
N ASN A 788 -19.45 9.09 3.92
CA ASN A 788 -18.49 9.07 5.03
C ASN A 788 -18.33 10.40 5.80
N ASP A 789 -19.06 11.45 5.47
CA ASP A 789 -19.23 12.68 6.27
C ASP A 789 -20.48 12.62 7.18
N GLY A 790 -21.31 11.59 7.02
CA GLY A 790 -22.63 11.49 7.65
C GLY A 790 -23.76 12.15 6.86
N THR A 791 -23.51 12.66 5.64
CA THR A 791 -24.58 13.10 4.74
C THR A 791 -25.36 11.90 4.19
N VAL A 792 -26.63 12.14 3.88
CA VAL A 792 -27.58 11.11 3.46
C VAL A 792 -28.51 11.68 2.39
N GLU A 793 -28.65 10.98 1.27
CA GLU A 793 -29.60 11.33 0.20
C GLU A 793 -30.74 10.30 0.12
N GLU A 794 -32.01 10.76 0.10
CA GLU A 794 -33.17 9.89 -0.08
C GLU A 794 -33.43 9.56 -1.55
N ILE A 795 -33.66 8.28 -1.85
CA ILE A 795 -33.89 7.75 -3.20
C ILE A 795 -35.17 6.91 -3.20
N ASP A 796 -36.12 7.24 -4.08
CA ASP A 796 -37.34 6.45 -4.28
C ASP A 796 -37.01 5.09 -4.91
N VAL A 797 -37.53 4.00 -4.34
CA VAL A 797 -37.26 2.65 -4.84
C VAL A 797 -38.10 2.37 -6.09
N ILE A 798 -37.44 2.18 -7.23
CA ILE A 798 -38.09 1.85 -8.50
C ILE A 798 -38.11 0.35 -8.75
N PRO A 799 -39.05 -0.19 -9.56
CA PRO A 799 -39.19 -1.64 -9.77
C PRO A 799 -37.93 -2.38 -10.25
N SER A 800 -37.02 -1.71 -10.97
CA SER A 800 -35.75 -2.32 -11.43
C SER A 800 -34.69 -2.50 -10.33
N MET A 801 -34.85 -1.85 -9.18
CA MET A 801 -34.01 -2.08 -8.00
C MET A 801 -34.45 -3.32 -7.22
N VAL A 802 -35.63 -3.89 -7.51
CA VAL A 802 -36.35 -4.81 -6.61
C VAL A 802 -36.38 -6.24 -7.17
N SER A 803 -36.13 -7.22 -6.31
CA SER A 803 -36.28 -8.65 -6.62
C SER A 803 -36.79 -9.44 -5.40
N GLY A 804 -37.11 -10.73 -5.59
CA GLY A 804 -37.53 -11.63 -4.50
C GLY A 804 -39.04 -11.96 -4.47
N TYR A 805 -39.92 -11.08 -4.96
CA TYR A 805 -41.36 -11.33 -4.98
C TYR A 805 -41.78 -12.36 -6.05
N ASP A 806 -42.28 -13.51 -5.62
CA ASP A 806 -42.99 -14.50 -6.43
C ASP A 806 -44.48 -14.52 -6.07
N LYS A 807 -45.30 -13.88 -6.91
CA LYS A 807 -46.75 -13.85 -6.73
C LYS A 807 -47.42 -15.23 -6.66
N THR A 808 -46.77 -16.30 -7.16
CA THR A 808 -47.34 -17.66 -7.17
C THR A 808 -47.05 -18.46 -5.91
N LYS A 809 -46.15 -17.98 -5.05
CA LYS A 809 -45.70 -18.66 -3.83
C LYS A 809 -46.37 -18.08 -2.60
N ALA A 810 -46.96 -18.94 -1.76
CA ALA A 810 -47.54 -18.56 -0.49
C ALA A 810 -46.50 -18.42 0.63
N GLY A 811 -46.81 -17.59 1.63
CA GLY A 811 -45.99 -17.35 2.81
C GLY A 811 -45.27 -16.00 2.78
N GLU A 812 -44.44 -15.78 3.79
CA GLU A 812 -43.51 -14.66 3.88
C GLU A 812 -42.43 -14.75 2.79
N GLN A 813 -42.07 -13.61 2.22
CA GLN A 813 -41.13 -13.48 1.12
C GLN A 813 -40.23 -12.28 1.34
N THR A 814 -38.92 -12.53 1.36
CA THR A 814 -37.90 -11.50 1.45
C THR A 814 -37.73 -10.81 0.10
N ILE A 815 -37.93 -9.50 0.11
CA ILE A 815 -37.72 -8.59 -1.01
C ILE A 815 -36.32 -7.99 -0.89
N THR A 816 -35.54 -8.07 -1.96
CA THR A 816 -34.20 -7.48 -2.03
C THR A 816 -34.24 -6.21 -2.88
N VAL A 817 -33.74 -5.11 -2.32
CA VAL A 817 -33.48 -3.85 -3.02
C VAL A 817 -31.98 -3.73 -3.26
N THR A 818 -31.57 -3.51 -4.51
CA THR A 818 -30.16 -3.38 -4.91
C THR A 818 -29.91 -2.00 -5.52
N TYR A 819 -28.92 -1.27 -5.00
CA TYR A 819 -28.54 0.06 -5.46
C TYR A 819 -27.04 0.31 -5.26
N ASN A 820 -26.35 0.89 -6.26
CA ASN A 820 -24.92 1.19 -6.27
C ASN A 820 -24.00 0.07 -5.71
N GLY A 821 -24.34 -1.20 -5.99
CA GLY A 821 -23.61 -2.39 -5.53
C GLY A 821 -23.93 -2.85 -4.10
N GLY A 822 -24.65 -2.06 -3.32
CA GLY A 822 -25.22 -2.46 -2.04
C GLY A 822 -26.57 -3.17 -2.19
N SER A 823 -26.94 -3.97 -1.19
CA SER A 823 -28.25 -4.60 -1.09
C SER A 823 -28.87 -4.46 0.31
N LEU A 824 -30.20 -4.34 0.33
CA LEU A 824 -31.07 -4.26 1.51
C LEU A 824 -32.21 -5.26 1.36
N THR A 825 -32.78 -5.69 2.47
CA THR A 825 -33.92 -6.62 2.48
C THR A 825 -35.05 -6.16 3.40
N PHE A 826 -36.28 -6.49 3.01
CA PHE A 826 -37.46 -6.39 3.86
C PHE A 826 -38.46 -7.49 3.48
N ASP A 827 -39.30 -7.93 4.42
CA ASP A 827 -40.25 -9.01 4.16
C ASP A 827 -41.65 -8.51 3.80
N VAL A 828 -42.32 -9.26 2.92
CA VAL A 828 -43.74 -9.09 2.59
C VAL A 828 -44.44 -10.44 2.63
N THR A 829 -45.74 -10.46 2.97
CA THR A 829 -46.50 -11.70 3.11
C THR A 829 -47.43 -11.92 1.92
N ASN A 830 -47.34 -13.09 1.28
CA ASN A 830 -48.25 -13.50 0.20
C ASN A 830 -49.22 -14.59 0.69
N LEU A 831 -50.49 -14.24 0.84
CA LEU A 831 -51.51 -15.02 1.57
C LEU A 831 -52.24 -16.04 0.70
N SER A 832 -52.35 -17.28 1.20
CA SER A 832 -53.15 -18.37 0.60
C SER A 832 -54.65 -18.17 0.79
N LEU A 833 -55.43 -18.50 -0.26
CA LEU A 833 -56.90 -18.49 -0.23
C LEU A 833 -57.47 -19.79 0.38
N VAL A 834 -58.49 -19.66 1.24
CA VAL A 834 -59.28 -20.78 1.80
C VAL A 834 -60.78 -20.48 1.65
N TYR A 835 -61.56 -21.47 1.24
CA TYR A 835 -63.02 -21.37 1.05
C TYR A 835 -63.78 -22.40 1.88
N ASP A 836 -64.89 -21.98 2.48
CA ASP A 836 -65.84 -22.87 3.19
C ASP A 836 -67.12 -23.02 2.35
N TYR A 837 -67.61 -24.26 2.17
CA TYR A 837 -68.84 -24.55 1.41
C TYR A 837 -69.74 -25.54 2.16
N LYS A 838 -71.03 -25.22 2.28
CA LYS A 838 -71.99 -26.04 3.03
C LYS A 838 -73.11 -26.57 2.12
N LEU A 839 -73.12 -27.88 1.89
CA LEU A 839 -74.14 -28.60 1.13
C LEU A 839 -75.42 -28.78 1.95
N THR A 840 -76.59 -28.65 1.32
CA THR A 840 -77.90 -28.77 2.01
C THR A 840 -78.87 -29.80 1.45
N THR A 841 -78.58 -30.45 0.32
CA THR A 841 -79.39 -31.56 -0.26
C THR A 841 -78.56 -32.47 -1.16
N ASP A 842 -79.06 -33.69 -1.44
CA ASP A 842 -78.44 -34.72 -2.29
C ASP A 842 -78.33 -34.31 -3.78
N GLU A 843 -77.38 -33.43 -4.10
CA GLU A 843 -77.00 -33.10 -5.48
C GLU A 843 -75.56 -33.53 -5.78
N THR A 844 -75.38 -34.24 -6.90
CA THR A 844 -74.05 -34.67 -7.37
C THR A 844 -73.32 -33.50 -8.02
N ILE A 845 -72.29 -32.96 -7.36
CA ILE A 845 -71.37 -32.01 -7.98
C ILE A 845 -70.38 -32.79 -8.85
N THR A 846 -70.31 -32.44 -10.14
CA THR A 846 -69.22 -32.85 -11.04
C THR A 846 -68.32 -31.65 -11.28
N LEU A 847 -67.04 -31.78 -10.94
CA LEU A 847 -66.01 -30.78 -11.23
C LEU A 847 -65.17 -31.29 -12.39
N GLU A 848 -65.14 -30.53 -13.50
CA GLU A 848 -64.14 -30.71 -14.54
C GLU A 848 -62.98 -29.75 -14.27
N TYR A 849 -61.75 -30.28 -14.31
CA TYR A 849 -60.51 -29.52 -14.17
C TYR A 849 -59.61 -29.83 -15.37
N GLU A 850 -58.82 -28.85 -15.81
CA GLU A 850 -57.75 -29.10 -16.78
C GLU A 850 -56.54 -29.70 -16.08
N ALA A 851 -56.00 -30.78 -16.64
CA ALA A 851 -54.89 -31.52 -16.04
C ALA A 851 -53.58 -30.73 -16.15
N ASN A 852 -53.11 -30.14 -15.03
CA ASN A 852 -51.70 -30.00 -14.63
C ASN A 852 -51.47 -29.20 -13.32
N LYS A 853 -52.39 -29.25 -12.35
CA LYS A 853 -52.11 -28.82 -10.96
C LYS A 853 -52.76 -29.79 -9.98
N ASP A 854 -51.97 -30.28 -9.03
CA ASP A 854 -52.48 -31.03 -7.88
C ASP A 854 -53.20 -30.08 -6.91
N PHE A 855 -54.35 -30.52 -6.39
CA PHE A 855 -55.11 -29.82 -5.37
C PHE A 855 -55.45 -30.81 -4.24
N ASP A 856 -55.05 -30.49 -3.01
CA ASP A 856 -55.48 -31.22 -1.82
C ASP A 856 -56.89 -30.79 -1.40
N PHE A 857 -57.81 -31.75 -1.35
CA PHE A 857 -59.19 -31.52 -0.91
C PHE A 857 -59.39 -32.03 0.53
N ILE A 858 -59.76 -31.14 1.44
CA ILE A 858 -60.14 -31.49 2.82
C ILE A 858 -61.66 -31.40 2.95
N ILE A 859 -62.28 -32.47 3.46
CA ILE A 859 -63.73 -32.55 3.70
C ILE A 859 -63.97 -32.58 5.21
N SER A 860 -64.79 -31.67 5.73
CA SER A 860 -65.07 -31.54 7.17
C SER A 860 -66.54 -31.25 7.50
N ASP A 861 -67.37 -32.29 7.58
CA ASP A 861 -68.37 -32.48 8.66
C ASP A 861 -68.91 -33.93 8.68
N GLU A 862 -69.43 -34.37 9.82
CA GLU A 862 -70.04 -35.69 10.01
C GLU A 862 -71.51 -35.69 9.53
N THR A 863 -71.78 -36.04 8.27
CA THR A 863 -72.99 -36.83 7.93
C THR A 863 -72.95 -37.45 6.52
N THR A 864 -73.03 -38.78 6.49
CA THR A 864 -73.26 -39.68 5.34
C THR A 864 -73.33 -39.10 3.91
N ALA A 865 -72.22 -39.20 3.17
CA ALA A 865 -72.22 -39.39 1.72
C ALA A 865 -71.28 -40.54 1.34
N LYS A 866 -71.74 -41.49 0.51
CA LYS A 866 -70.92 -42.59 -0.02
C LYS A 866 -70.35 -42.20 -1.37
N ILE A 867 -69.05 -42.42 -1.57
CA ILE A 867 -68.46 -42.53 -2.92
C ILE A 867 -67.85 -43.92 -3.09
N THR A 868 -68.35 -44.64 -4.09
CA THR A 868 -67.85 -45.96 -4.49
C THR A 868 -66.90 -45.84 -5.68
N ASN A 869 -65.61 -46.05 -5.38
CA ASN A 869 -64.50 -46.48 -6.24
C ASN A 869 -64.78 -46.77 -7.74
N VAL A 870 -64.17 -45.96 -8.63
CA VAL A 870 -63.33 -46.39 -9.77
C VAL A 870 -62.32 -45.25 -10.03
N SER A 871 -61.03 -45.42 -10.34
CA SER A 871 -60.26 -46.63 -10.69
C SER A 871 -58.79 -46.56 -10.20
N SER A 872 -58.31 -47.65 -9.57
CA SER A 872 -56.91 -48.12 -9.46
C SER A 872 -55.77 -47.09 -9.19
N SER A 873 -55.01 -47.18 -8.08
CA SER A 873 -54.46 -48.41 -7.46
C SER A 873 -54.36 -48.38 -5.93
N THR A 874 -54.59 -49.56 -5.32
CA THR A 874 -54.63 -49.90 -3.87
C THR A 874 -53.31 -49.70 -3.12
N ILE A 875 -53.23 -49.56 -1.78
CA ILE A 875 -53.71 -50.49 -0.72
C ILE A 875 -54.11 -49.78 0.61
N THR A 876 -55.11 -50.35 1.30
CA THR A 876 -55.64 -50.01 2.64
C THR A 876 -54.79 -50.45 3.84
N TRP A 877 -54.87 -49.73 4.97
CA TRP A 877 -54.81 -50.30 6.33
C TRP A 877 -55.78 -49.58 7.29
N GLY A 878 -56.13 -50.20 8.42
CA GLY A 878 -57.25 -49.77 9.27
C GLY A 878 -56.93 -49.34 10.71
N SER A 879 -57.88 -48.61 11.29
CA SER A 879 -58.17 -48.40 12.73
C SER A 879 -57.21 -47.62 13.66
N SER A 880 -57.62 -46.37 13.97
CA SER A 880 -57.54 -45.65 15.28
C SER A 880 -56.14 -45.13 15.75
N ILE A 881 -55.96 -44.03 16.51
CA ILE A 881 -56.75 -43.31 17.56
C ILE A 881 -56.60 -41.74 17.49
N LYS A 882 -57.53 -41.05 18.19
CA LYS A 882 -57.90 -39.60 18.37
C LYS A 882 -56.89 -38.55 18.92
N LYS A 883 -57.34 -37.26 18.83
CA LYS A 883 -57.10 -36.02 19.63
C LYS A 883 -55.83 -35.19 19.26
N THR A 884 -55.77 -33.84 19.30
CA THR A 884 -56.62 -32.70 19.79
C THR A 884 -56.06 -31.35 19.21
N SER A 885 -56.71 -30.17 19.16
CA SER A 885 -58.14 -29.71 19.16
C SER A 885 -58.27 -28.16 19.17
N ALA A 886 -59.42 -27.63 18.69
CA ALA A 886 -60.02 -26.29 18.93
C ALA A 886 -59.52 -25.04 18.13
N ALA A 887 -60.46 -24.38 17.41
CA ALA A 887 -60.47 -22.94 17.06
C ALA A 887 -61.88 -22.49 16.55
N THR A 888 -62.18 -21.19 16.57
CA THR A 888 -63.45 -20.50 16.12
C THR A 888 -63.30 -18.97 16.36
N ILE A 889 -63.94 -17.96 15.72
CA ILE A 889 -65.06 -17.80 14.75
C ILE A 889 -64.68 -16.70 13.68
N SER A 890 -65.39 -16.65 12.55
CA SER A 890 -65.34 -15.69 11.41
C SER A 890 -65.63 -14.19 11.74
N PRO A 891 -65.41 -13.23 10.79
CA PRO A 891 -66.37 -12.93 9.69
C PRO A 891 -65.76 -12.65 8.27
N LEU A 892 -66.60 -12.30 7.27
CA LEU A 892 -66.40 -12.51 5.81
C LEU A 892 -66.48 -11.25 4.90
N LYS A 893 -65.96 -11.35 3.65
CA LYS A 893 -66.52 -10.96 2.29
C LYS A 893 -65.59 -10.12 1.36
N PRO A 894 -65.77 -10.04 0.00
CA PRO A 894 -66.22 -11.06 -1.00
C PRO A 894 -65.59 -10.99 -2.45
N GLY A 895 -65.70 -12.08 -3.24
CA GLY A 895 -65.71 -12.09 -4.74
C GLY A 895 -64.61 -12.95 -5.44
N TYR A 896 -64.80 -13.68 -6.55
CA TYR A 896 -65.96 -14.05 -7.40
C TYR A 896 -65.76 -15.46 -8.02
N VAL A 897 -66.84 -16.22 -8.27
CA VAL A 897 -66.85 -17.43 -9.13
C VAL A 897 -68.10 -17.45 -10.01
N ILE A 898 -67.98 -17.88 -11.28
CA ILE A 898 -69.11 -18.04 -12.21
C ILE A 898 -69.51 -19.51 -12.29
N LEU A 899 -70.76 -19.83 -11.94
CA LEU A 899 -71.38 -21.14 -12.21
C LEU A 899 -72.47 -21.00 -13.27
N ARG A 900 -72.49 -21.95 -14.23
CA ARG A 900 -73.52 -22.06 -15.28
C ARG A 900 -74.27 -23.37 -15.12
N ALA A 901 -75.58 -23.29 -14.88
CA ALA A 901 -76.46 -24.45 -15.02
C ALA A 901 -76.80 -24.64 -16.51
N ILE A 902 -76.46 -25.82 -17.04
CA ILE A 902 -76.80 -26.26 -18.40
C ILE A 902 -77.66 -27.51 -18.28
N ASP A 903 -78.68 -27.65 -19.13
CA ASP A 903 -79.44 -28.90 -19.20
C ASP A 903 -78.66 -30.01 -19.94
N LYS A 904 -79.23 -31.22 -19.93
CA LYS A 904 -78.65 -32.43 -20.53
C LYS A 904 -78.59 -32.40 -22.07
N THR A 905 -79.02 -31.30 -22.70
CA THR A 905 -78.95 -31.06 -24.15
C THR A 905 -78.20 -29.77 -24.50
N GLY A 906 -77.59 -29.08 -23.53
CA GLY A 906 -76.69 -27.95 -23.74
C GLY A 906 -77.34 -26.56 -23.73
N ASN A 907 -78.60 -26.42 -23.30
CA ASN A 907 -79.25 -25.11 -23.21
C ASN A 907 -79.10 -24.45 -21.84
N VAL A 908 -78.93 -23.11 -21.84
CA VAL A 908 -78.71 -22.30 -20.63
C VAL A 908 -80.04 -21.89 -19.99
N LEU A 909 -80.32 -22.40 -18.80
CA LEU A 909 -81.58 -22.19 -18.06
C LEU A 909 -81.52 -20.97 -17.11
N SER A 910 -81.43 -19.77 -17.68
CA SER A 910 -81.73 -18.45 -17.08
C SER A 910 -80.96 -17.93 -15.83
N LYS A 911 -80.33 -16.76 -16.04
CA LYS A 911 -80.13 -15.57 -15.19
C LYS A 911 -79.71 -15.69 -13.70
N SER A 912 -78.51 -15.18 -13.42
CA SER A 912 -77.88 -15.01 -12.10
C SER A 912 -78.62 -14.06 -11.15
N LEU A 913 -78.60 -14.39 -9.85
CA LEU A 913 -79.09 -13.54 -8.75
C LEU A 913 -77.94 -12.73 -8.13
N LEU A 914 -78.21 -11.47 -7.78
CA LEU A 914 -77.28 -10.55 -7.12
C LEU A 914 -77.85 -10.14 -5.76
N LEU A 915 -77.02 -10.09 -4.72
CA LEU A 915 -77.37 -9.52 -3.41
C LEU A 915 -76.25 -8.57 -2.96
N ILE A 916 -76.56 -7.27 -2.96
CA ILE A 916 -75.69 -6.19 -2.50
C ILE A 916 -76.03 -5.88 -1.03
N GLU A 917 -75.02 -5.51 -0.25
CA GLU A 917 -75.17 -5.06 1.14
C GLU A 917 -75.50 -3.56 1.18
N GLU A 918 -76.44 -3.15 2.03
CA GLU A 918 -77.03 -1.81 2.00
C GLU A 918 -75.99 -0.71 2.32
N GLY A 919 -75.74 0.21 1.36
CA GLY A 919 -74.92 1.41 1.57
C GLY A 919 -73.63 1.57 0.78
N LYS A 920 -73.20 0.61 -0.06
CA LYS A 920 -72.03 0.79 -0.96
C LYS A 920 -72.43 0.90 -2.44
N HIS A 921 -72.13 2.06 -3.05
CA HIS A 921 -72.33 2.30 -4.48
C HIS A 921 -71.14 1.79 -5.30
N GLN A 922 -71.37 0.92 -6.30
CA GLN A 922 -70.37 0.69 -7.34
C GLN A 922 -70.47 1.80 -8.38
N LEU A 923 -69.49 2.71 -8.31
CA LEU A 923 -69.36 3.86 -9.20
C LEU A 923 -68.61 3.46 -10.47
N GLU A 924 -69.15 3.82 -11.63
CA GLU A 924 -68.45 3.80 -12.91
C GLU A 924 -68.31 5.22 -13.45
N LEU A 925 -67.22 5.49 -14.17
CA LEU A 925 -66.94 6.81 -14.74
C LEU A 925 -68.02 7.14 -15.79
N LEU A 926 -68.75 8.23 -15.57
CA LEU A 926 -69.79 8.70 -16.49
C LEU A 926 -69.20 9.65 -17.53
N GLU A 927 -68.41 10.62 -17.08
CA GLU A 927 -67.84 11.67 -17.93
C GLU A 927 -66.53 12.21 -17.34
N THR A 928 -65.49 12.29 -18.17
CA THR A 928 -64.27 13.06 -17.85
C THR A 928 -64.43 14.46 -18.43
N VAL A 929 -64.65 15.46 -17.57
CA VAL A 929 -64.83 16.87 -17.97
C VAL A 929 -63.49 17.49 -18.37
N LYS A 930 -62.43 17.17 -17.61
CA LYS A 930 -61.05 17.58 -17.90
C LYS A 930 -60.10 16.47 -17.47
N LYS A 931 -59.24 16.00 -18.37
CA LYS A 931 -58.15 15.08 -17.99
C LYS A 931 -57.05 15.85 -17.25
N PRO A 932 -56.49 15.31 -16.16
CA PRO A 932 -55.30 15.88 -15.54
C PRO A 932 -54.11 15.79 -16.51
N ASN A 933 -53.15 16.71 -16.38
CA ASN A 933 -51.87 16.68 -17.09
C ASN A 933 -50.73 17.00 -16.10
N CYS A 934 -49.49 17.13 -16.57
CA CYS A 934 -48.32 17.30 -15.71
C CYS A 934 -48.38 18.50 -14.75
N THR A 935 -49.11 19.56 -15.10
CA THR A 935 -49.14 20.83 -14.36
C THR A 935 -50.54 21.29 -13.94
N GLU A 936 -51.60 20.67 -14.45
CA GLU A 936 -52.99 21.02 -14.12
C GLU A 936 -53.84 19.82 -13.70
N THR A 937 -54.68 20.03 -12.68
CA THR A 937 -55.63 19.05 -12.16
C THR A 937 -56.74 18.71 -13.16
N GLY A 938 -57.31 17.52 -12.98
CA GLY A 938 -58.44 16.98 -13.74
C GLY A 938 -59.80 17.17 -13.05
N HIS A 939 -60.86 16.74 -13.72
CA HIS A 939 -62.24 16.78 -13.25
C HIS A 939 -63.05 15.66 -13.91
N GLU A 940 -63.62 14.78 -13.11
CA GLU A 940 -64.36 13.59 -13.53
C GLU A 940 -65.65 13.42 -12.74
N ILE A 941 -66.67 12.89 -13.40
CA ILE A 941 -68.01 12.63 -12.84
C ILE A 941 -68.28 11.13 -12.93
N TYR A 942 -68.57 10.52 -11.80
CA TYR A 942 -68.89 9.10 -11.68
C TYR A 942 -70.38 8.92 -11.40
N LYS A 943 -70.98 7.86 -11.94
CA LYS A 943 -72.36 7.44 -11.65
C LYS A 943 -72.37 6.04 -11.06
N CYS A 944 -73.25 5.76 -10.11
CA CYS A 944 -73.47 4.39 -9.68
C CYS A 944 -74.07 3.56 -10.82
N LYS A 945 -73.42 2.44 -11.15
CA LYS A 945 -73.84 1.49 -12.21
C LYS A 945 -75.24 0.90 -11.99
N PHE A 946 -75.78 1.03 -10.77
CA PHE A 946 -77.02 0.36 -10.33
C PHE A 946 -78.07 1.31 -9.72
N CYS A 947 -77.81 2.63 -9.61
CA CYS A 947 -78.80 3.62 -9.16
C CYS A 947 -78.40 5.05 -9.60
N ASP A 948 -79.25 6.04 -9.38
CA ASP A 948 -79.02 7.41 -9.89
C ASP A 948 -78.07 8.29 -9.05
N TYR A 949 -77.36 7.73 -8.07
CA TYR A 949 -76.30 8.43 -7.32
C TYR A 949 -75.12 8.81 -8.24
N GLN A 950 -74.62 10.03 -8.11
CA GLN A 950 -73.46 10.57 -8.82
C GLN A 950 -72.49 11.26 -7.85
N GLU A 951 -71.21 11.27 -8.22
CA GLU A 951 -70.12 11.84 -7.43
C GLU A 951 -69.09 12.50 -8.35
N GLU A 952 -68.69 13.74 -8.04
CA GLU A 952 -67.63 14.44 -8.76
C GLU A 952 -66.29 14.26 -8.03
N ARG A 953 -65.22 14.07 -8.80
CA ARG A 953 -63.85 13.93 -8.32
C ARG A 953 -62.94 14.85 -9.12
N PHE A 954 -61.91 15.36 -8.46
CA PHE A 954 -60.89 16.22 -9.06
C PHE A 954 -59.53 15.53 -8.88
N PRO A 955 -59.11 14.67 -9.82
CA PRO A 955 -57.77 14.09 -9.78
C PRO A 955 -56.70 15.19 -9.80
N ASP A 956 -55.67 15.06 -8.99
CA ASP A 956 -54.56 16.01 -8.95
C ASP A 956 -53.80 16.06 -10.29
N ALA A 957 -52.96 17.08 -10.46
CA ALA A 957 -52.05 17.15 -11.59
C ALA A 957 -51.11 15.93 -11.54
N LEU A 958 -50.81 15.33 -12.69
CA LEU A 958 -50.04 14.09 -12.78
C LEU A 958 -48.56 14.26 -12.36
N GLY A 959 -48.12 15.50 -12.16
CA GLY A 959 -46.72 15.86 -11.96
C GLY A 959 -45.88 15.63 -13.21
N HIS A 960 -44.61 15.97 -13.13
CA HIS A 960 -43.64 15.49 -14.10
C HIS A 960 -43.24 14.07 -13.70
N THR A 961 -43.58 13.08 -14.53
CA THR A 961 -43.10 11.71 -14.35
C THR A 961 -41.65 11.65 -14.81
N GLU A 962 -40.74 11.92 -13.87
CA GLU A 962 -39.30 11.89 -14.11
C GLU A 962 -38.89 10.50 -14.62
N VAL A 963 -38.27 10.47 -15.80
CA VAL A 963 -37.49 9.33 -16.26
C VAL A 963 -36.03 9.76 -16.27
N LEU A 964 -35.21 8.94 -15.63
CA LEU A 964 -33.77 9.09 -15.61
C LEU A 964 -33.23 8.84 -17.02
N ASP A 965 -32.61 9.86 -17.58
CA ASP A 965 -31.65 9.69 -18.65
C ASP A 965 -30.38 9.16 -18.01
N ASN A 966 -30.33 7.83 -17.82
CA ASN A 966 -29.26 7.15 -17.12
C ASN A 966 -27.89 7.61 -17.62
N ARG A 967 -26.97 7.83 -16.68
CA ARG A 967 -25.55 8.03 -16.98
C ARG A 967 -25.05 7.01 -17.97
N VAL A 968 -24.51 7.54 -19.07
CA VAL A 968 -23.68 6.76 -19.97
C VAL A 968 -22.28 6.88 -19.43
N GLU A 969 -21.76 5.82 -18.81
CA GLU A 969 -20.39 5.88 -18.31
C GLU A 969 -19.41 6.19 -19.45
N PRO A 970 -18.45 7.10 -19.27
CA PRO A 970 -17.38 7.29 -20.22
C PRO A 970 -16.60 5.98 -20.38
N THR A 971 -16.13 5.73 -21.60
CA THR A 971 -15.23 4.62 -21.90
C THR A 971 -13.84 5.15 -22.22
N CYS A 972 -12.85 4.27 -22.38
CA CYS A 972 -11.47 4.65 -22.74
C CYS A 972 -11.36 5.57 -23.98
N THR A 973 -12.35 5.59 -24.88
CA THR A 973 -12.30 6.36 -26.14
C THR A 973 -13.57 7.12 -26.51
N LYS A 974 -14.67 6.98 -25.76
CA LYS A 974 -15.93 7.70 -26.00
C LYS A 974 -16.37 8.40 -24.74
N THR A 975 -16.75 9.66 -24.90
CA THR A 975 -17.36 10.49 -23.85
C THR A 975 -18.65 9.86 -23.34
N GLY A 976 -18.82 9.89 -22.03
CA GLY A 976 -20.07 9.57 -21.34
C GLY A 976 -21.03 10.76 -21.28
N LEU A 977 -22.11 10.57 -20.56
CA LEU A 977 -23.11 11.59 -20.24
C LEU A 977 -23.47 11.44 -18.76
N THR A 978 -23.57 12.55 -18.04
CA THR A 978 -24.10 12.53 -16.65
C THR A 978 -25.54 12.06 -16.65
N ASP A 979 -26.01 11.62 -15.49
CA ASP A 979 -27.44 11.44 -15.28
C ASP A 979 -28.19 12.73 -15.63
N GLY A 980 -29.32 12.55 -16.30
CA GLY A 980 -30.26 13.60 -16.62
C GLY A 980 -31.67 13.15 -16.27
N LYS A 981 -32.62 14.05 -16.44
CA LYS A 981 -34.03 13.78 -16.19
C LYS A 981 -34.87 14.48 -17.24
N HIS A 982 -35.80 13.75 -17.86
CA HIS A 982 -36.88 14.34 -18.64
C HIS A 982 -38.23 13.83 -18.11
N CYS A 983 -39.28 14.60 -18.36
CA CYS A 983 -40.64 14.13 -18.10
C CYS A 983 -41.06 13.18 -19.22
N SER A 984 -41.27 11.90 -18.92
CA SER A 984 -41.72 10.90 -19.90
C SER A 984 -43.12 11.15 -20.48
N VAL A 985 -43.90 12.05 -19.86
CA VAL A 985 -45.29 12.38 -20.26
C VAL A 985 -45.37 13.64 -21.14
N CYS A 986 -44.41 14.57 -21.03
CA CYS A 986 -44.41 15.83 -21.80
C CYS A 986 -43.07 16.21 -22.46
N GLU A 987 -42.06 15.34 -22.38
CA GLU A 987 -40.71 15.48 -22.97
C GLU A 987 -39.91 16.71 -22.51
N GLU A 988 -40.38 17.41 -21.46
CA GLU A 988 -39.68 18.56 -20.89
C GLU A 988 -38.44 18.10 -20.10
N VAL A 989 -37.28 18.71 -20.41
CA VAL A 989 -35.99 18.37 -19.78
C VAL A 989 -35.93 19.03 -18.40
N LEU A 990 -35.96 18.21 -17.35
CA LEU A 990 -35.99 18.62 -15.95
C LEU A 990 -34.57 18.81 -15.40
N VAL A 991 -33.64 17.91 -15.79
CA VAL A 991 -32.20 18.01 -15.52
C VAL A 991 -31.46 17.65 -16.80
N LYS A 992 -30.59 18.56 -17.26
CA LYS A 992 -29.88 18.42 -18.53
C LYS A 992 -28.60 17.59 -18.37
N GLN A 993 -28.46 16.52 -19.15
CA GLN A 993 -27.22 15.75 -19.22
C GLN A 993 -26.04 16.63 -19.68
N ASN A 994 -24.91 16.53 -18.98
CA ASN A 994 -23.63 17.11 -19.36
C ASN A 994 -22.71 16.01 -19.92
N ILE A 995 -21.77 16.39 -20.77
CA ILE A 995 -20.80 15.43 -21.36
C ILE A 995 -19.76 15.09 -20.29
N ILE A 996 -19.56 13.79 -20.04
CA ILE A 996 -18.43 13.29 -19.25
C ILE A 996 -17.32 12.94 -20.25
N GLU A 997 -16.12 13.47 -20.10
CA GLU A 997 -15.03 13.14 -21.03
C GLU A 997 -14.63 11.66 -20.95
N ALA A 998 -14.10 11.11 -22.05
CA ALA A 998 -13.66 9.72 -22.12
C ALA A 998 -12.60 9.42 -21.04
N THR A 999 -12.68 8.26 -20.37
CA THR A 999 -11.86 8.00 -19.16
C THR A 999 -10.36 8.03 -19.42
N GLY A 1000 -9.90 7.75 -20.65
CA GLY A 1000 -8.50 7.58 -21.02
C GLY A 1000 -7.81 6.36 -20.37
N ILE A 1001 -8.41 5.79 -19.34
CA ILE A 1001 -7.93 4.64 -18.58
C ILE A 1001 -8.44 3.36 -19.25
N HIS A 1002 -7.50 2.48 -19.57
CA HIS A 1002 -7.78 1.17 -20.14
C HIS A 1002 -7.66 0.09 -19.05
N ILE A 1003 -8.71 -0.70 -18.87
CA ILE A 1003 -8.69 -1.90 -18.04
C ILE A 1003 -8.20 -3.05 -18.91
N TRP A 1004 -6.97 -3.49 -18.67
CA TRP A 1004 -6.29 -4.50 -19.48
C TRP A 1004 -6.52 -5.92 -18.94
N ASP A 1005 -6.68 -6.88 -19.85
CA ASP A 1005 -6.74 -8.31 -19.50
C ASP A 1005 -5.43 -8.78 -18.83
N LYS A 1006 -5.40 -10.04 -18.37
CA LYS A 1006 -4.22 -10.59 -17.69
C LYS A 1006 -2.97 -10.74 -18.59
N GLY A 1007 -3.06 -10.35 -19.87
CA GLY A 1007 -1.99 -10.41 -20.84
C GLY A 1007 -1.75 -11.82 -21.40
N LYS A 1008 -1.68 -11.91 -22.72
CA LYS A 1008 -1.41 -13.14 -23.47
C LYS A 1008 0.07 -13.12 -23.90
N THR A 1009 0.89 -14.07 -23.44
CA THR A 1009 2.32 -14.12 -23.77
C THR A 1009 2.57 -14.92 -25.05
N ASP A 1010 3.34 -14.38 -26.01
CA ASP A 1010 3.75 -15.12 -27.21
C ASP A 1010 5.04 -15.95 -27.02
N LYS A 1011 5.39 -16.71 -28.05
CA LYS A 1011 6.61 -17.55 -28.11
C LYS A 1011 7.93 -16.77 -27.97
N ASN A 1012 7.93 -15.46 -28.19
CA ASN A 1012 9.09 -14.58 -28.06
C ASN A 1012 9.15 -13.90 -26.68
N GLY A 1013 8.18 -14.18 -25.78
CA GLY A 1013 8.08 -13.59 -24.46
C GLY A 1013 7.41 -12.22 -24.43
N ASN A 1014 6.90 -11.74 -25.56
CA ASN A 1014 6.14 -10.49 -25.62
C ASN A 1014 4.75 -10.72 -25.01
N ILE A 1015 4.25 -9.74 -24.24
CA ILE A 1015 2.92 -9.83 -23.64
C ILE A 1015 1.99 -8.85 -24.34
N TYR A 1016 0.88 -9.36 -24.87
CA TYR A 1016 -0.17 -8.61 -25.54
C TYR A 1016 -1.34 -8.48 -24.59
N TYR A 1017 -1.73 -7.25 -24.33
CA TYR A 1017 -2.86 -6.91 -23.50
C TYR A 1017 -4.01 -6.45 -24.38
N GLU A 1018 -5.22 -6.87 -24.01
CA GLU A 1018 -6.47 -6.51 -24.67
C GLU A 1018 -7.35 -5.80 -23.63
N CYS A 1019 -7.90 -4.64 -23.97
CA CYS A 1019 -8.70 -3.87 -23.02
C CYS A 1019 -10.11 -4.47 -22.94
N ASP A 1020 -10.46 -5.03 -21.78
CA ASP A 1020 -11.74 -5.71 -21.53
C ASP A 1020 -12.97 -4.82 -21.79
N THR A 1021 -12.79 -3.50 -21.84
CA THR A 1021 -13.85 -2.49 -22.02
C THR A 1021 -13.93 -1.89 -23.43
N CYS A 1022 -12.84 -1.87 -24.21
CA CYS A 1022 -12.84 -1.17 -25.51
C CYS A 1022 -12.02 -1.84 -26.63
N GLU A 1023 -11.57 -3.09 -26.47
CA GLU A 1023 -10.83 -3.89 -27.49
C GLU A 1023 -9.53 -3.23 -28.00
N ALA A 1024 -9.11 -2.11 -27.39
CA ALA A 1024 -7.79 -1.56 -27.58
C ALA A 1024 -6.75 -2.63 -27.23
N THR A 1025 -5.60 -2.60 -27.91
CA THR A 1025 -4.49 -3.51 -27.60
C THR A 1025 -3.21 -2.72 -27.43
N TYR A 1026 -2.39 -3.13 -26.46
CA TYR A 1026 -0.99 -2.75 -26.41
C TYR A 1026 -0.15 -3.98 -26.15
N SER A 1027 1.08 -3.98 -26.66
CA SER A 1027 2.05 -5.03 -26.38
C SER A 1027 3.25 -4.44 -25.67
N LYS A 1028 3.83 -5.23 -24.77
CA LYS A 1028 5.16 -4.97 -24.25
C LYS A 1028 6.10 -6.06 -24.75
N ASN A 1029 7.14 -5.65 -25.46
CA ASN A 1029 8.08 -6.56 -26.09
C ASN A 1029 9.23 -6.87 -25.15
N LEU A 1030 9.62 -8.14 -25.05
CA LEU A 1030 10.70 -8.58 -24.18
C LEU A 1030 12.03 -8.05 -24.72
N LEU A 1031 12.63 -7.06 -24.06
CA LEU A 1031 13.93 -6.50 -24.45
C LEU A 1031 15.08 -7.38 -23.96
N SER A 1032 15.09 -7.71 -22.67
CA SER A 1032 16.16 -8.48 -22.04
C SER A 1032 15.67 -9.25 -20.82
N ILE A 1033 16.54 -10.11 -20.29
CA ILE A 1033 16.38 -10.74 -18.98
C ILE A 1033 17.61 -10.43 -18.13
N LYS A 1034 17.47 -10.51 -16.80
CA LYS A 1034 18.59 -10.37 -15.86
C LYS A 1034 18.42 -11.32 -14.67
N VAL A 1035 19.49 -11.97 -14.26
CA VAL A 1035 19.59 -12.73 -13.01
C VAL A 1035 19.78 -11.70 -11.87
N THR A 1036 18.66 -11.17 -11.38
CA THR A 1036 18.63 -10.13 -10.35
C THR A 1036 19.01 -10.66 -8.97
N SER A 1037 18.71 -11.93 -8.69
CA SER A 1037 19.28 -12.68 -7.57
C SER A 1037 19.95 -13.95 -8.09
N LYS A 1038 21.22 -14.16 -7.71
CA LYS A 1038 21.99 -15.37 -8.05
C LYS A 1038 21.57 -16.53 -7.11
N PRO A 1039 21.77 -17.81 -7.50
CA PRO A 1039 21.48 -18.93 -6.61
C PRO A 1039 22.24 -18.83 -5.29
N THR A 1040 21.65 -19.36 -4.22
CA THR A 1040 22.26 -19.36 -2.87
C THR A 1040 23.60 -20.11 -2.83
N LYS A 1041 23.78 -21.11 -3.70
CA LYS A 1041 25.00 -21.91 -3.84
C LYS A 1041 25.74 -21.55 -5.13
N LEU A 1042 26.92 -20.94 -4.98
CA LEU A 1042 27.81 -20.54 -6.10
C LEU A 1042 29.11 -21.37 -6.19
N SER A 1043 29.28 -22.41 -5.38
CA SER A 1043 30.42 -23.32 -5.46
C SER A 1043 30.01 -24.79 -5.38
N TYR A 1044 30.61 -25.58 -6.28
CA TYR A 1044 30.25 -26.97 -6.58
C TYR A 1044 31.51 -27.84 -6.67
N VAL A 1045 31.35 -29.16 -6.64
CA VAL A 1045 32.38 -30.11 -7.05
C VAL A 1045 32.09 -30.56 -8.49
N GLU A 1046 33.14 -30.95 -9.21
CA GLU A 1046 33.07 -31.46 -10.58
C GLU A 1046 32.11 -32.65 -10.71
N HIS A 1047 31.16 -32.49 -11.64
CA HIS A 1047 29.98 -33.34 -11.86
C HIS A 1047 28.94 -33.38 -10.71
N ASP A 1048 28.86 -32.37 -9.84
CA ASP A 1048 27.67 -32.13 -9.00
C ASP A 1048 26.52 -31.55 -9.84
N ASP A 1049 25.27 -31.81 -9.42
CA ASP A 1049 24.10 -31.11 -9.94
C ASP A 1049 24.05 -29.65 -9.47
N MET A 1050 23.55 -28.75 -10.33
CA MET A 1050 23.39 -27.33 -9.98
C MET A 1050 22.14 -27.11 -9.12
N ASP A 1051 22.26 -26.26 -8.11
CA ASP A 1051 21.17 -25.82 -7.26
C ASP A 1051 20.80 -24.37 -7.63
N PHE A 1052 19.58 -24.18 -8.13
CA PHE A 1052 19.04 -22.88 -8.54
C PHE A 1052 18.22 -22.20 -7.43
N SER A 1053 18.18 -22.76 -6.22
CA SER A 1053 17.39 -22.19 -5.11
C SER A 1053 17.82 -20.76 -4.78
N GLY A 1054 16.82 -19.88 -4.61
CA GLY A 1054 17.01 -18.45 -4.39
C GLY A 1054 17.42 -17.64 -5.62
N MET A 1055 17.56 -18.25 -6.80
CA MET A 1055 17.78 -17.51 -8.05
C MET A 1055 16.48 -16.82 -8.48
N VAL A 1056 16.58 -15.55 -8.88
CA VAL A 1056 15.48 -14.77 -9.45
C VAL A 1056 15.91 -14.25 -10.81
N ILE A 1057 15.08 -14.51 -11.82
CA ILE A 1057 15.25 -14.02 -13.19
C ILE A 1057 14.16 -13.00 -13.45
N THR A 1058 14.54 -11.83 -13.93
CA THR A 1058 13.62 -10.71 -14.21
C THR A 1058 13.64 -10.39 -15.69
N ALA A 1059 12.48 -10.40 -16.34
CA ALA A 1059 12.24 -9.86 -17.66
C ALA A 1059 12.17 -8.33 -17.62
N TYR A 1060 12.74 -7.67 -18.62
CA TYR A 1060 12.66 -6.23 -18.85
C TYR A 1060 12.01 -5.99 -20.20
N TYR A 1061 10.98 -5.15 -20.22
CA TYR A 1061 10.18 -4.85 -21.39
C TYR A 1061 10.45 -3.43 -21.93
N ASP A 1062 10.09 -3.19 -23.18
CA ASP A 1062 10.25 -1.91 -23.88
C ASP A 1062 9.42 -0.76 -23.31
N ASN A 1063 8.35 -1.06 -22.59
CA ASN A 1063 7.57 -0.10 -21.83
C ASN A 1063 8.14 0.17 -20.42
N ASN A 1064 9.43 -0.10 -20.19
CA ASN A 1064 10.15 0.03 -18.91
C ASN A 1064 9.58 -0.77 -17.72
N THR A 1065 8.58 -1.65 -17.93
CA THR A 1065 8.11 -2.57 -16.87
C THR A 1065 9.00 -3.80 -16.75
N THR A 1066 8.93 -4.46 -15.60
CA THR A 1066 9.63 -5.73 -15.33
C THR A 1066 8.69 -6.81 -14.84
N ALA A 1067 9.03 -8.09 -15.04
CA ALA A 1067 8.30 -9.22 -14.45
C ALA A 1067 9.26 -10.34 -14.02
N ILE A 1068 8.90 -11.12 -12.99
CA ILE A 1068 9.68 -12.29 -12.58
C ILE A 1068 9.35 -13.49 -13.48
N ILE A 1069 10.37 -14.11 -14.05
CA ILE A 1069 10.23 -15.31 -14.88
C ILE A 1069 10.24 -16.54 -13.96
N SER A 1070 9.06 -17.06 -13.64
CA SER A 1070 8.87 -18.21 -12.74
C SER A 1070 9.07 -19.58 -13.40
N SER A 1071 8.95 -19.66 -14.73
CA SER A 1071 9.02 -20.90 -15.51
C SER A 1071 9.47 -20.63 -16.96
N ASN A 1072 9.61 -21.68 -17.77
CA ASN A 1072 9.97 -21.60 -19.21
C ASN A 1072 11.31 -20.88 -19.50
N TRP A 1073 12.24 -20.89 -18.54
CA TRP A 1073 13.65 -20.57 -18.75
C TRP A 1073 14.48 -21.86 -18.76
N SER A 1074 15.71 -21.78 -19.27
CA SER A 1074 16.71 -22.84 -19.20
C SER A 1074 18.06 -22.28 -18.78
N ALA A 1075 18.94 -23.14 -18.26
CA ALA A 1075 20.33 -22.76 -17.99
C ALA A 1075 21.28 -23.78 -18.60
N SER A 1076 22.35 -23.27 -19.20
CA SER A 1076 23.49 -24.07 -19.68
C SER A 1076 24.74 -23.70 -18.89
N TYR A 1077 25.54 -24.71 -18.55
CA TYR A 1077 26.67 -24.56 -17.64
C TYR A 1077 27.71 -25.67 -17.83
N GLY A 1078 28.97 -25.33 -17.57
CA GLY A 1078 30.05 -26.32 -17.44
C GLY A 1078 30.15 -26.86 -16.01
N MET A 1079 30.48 -28.15 -15.85
CA MET A 1079 30.77 -28.78 -14.55
C MET A 1079 32.19 -29.35 -14.46
N ASN A 1080 33.11 -28.85 -15.29
CA ASN A 1080 34.54 -29.14 -15.18
C ASN A 1080 35.18 -28.23 -14.12
N ALA A 1081 36.29 -28.66 -13.51
CA ALA A 1081 37.03 -27.83 -12.56
C ALA A 1081 37.42 -26.44 -13.12
N GLY A 1082 37.19 -25.38 -12.35
CA GLY A 1082 37.50 -23.99 -12.70
C GLY A 1082 36.36 -23.01 -12.41
N THR A 1083 36.50 -21.77 -12.89
CA THR A 1083 35.37 -20.83 -12.98
C THR A 1083 34.53 -21.22 -14.19
N GLN A 1084 33.25 -21.50 -13.98
CA GLN A 1084 32.31 -21.87 -15.04
C GLN A 1084 31.26 -20.78 -15.19
N THR A 1085 30.92 -20.45 -16.44
CA THR A 1085 29.83 -19.52 -16.74
C THR A 1085 28.53 -20.29 -16.81
N VAL A 1086 27.50 -19.77 -16.15
CA VAL A 1086 26.11 -20.21 -16.26
C VAL A 1086 25.42 -19.21 -17.16
N THR A 1087 24.90 -19.68 -18.29
CA THR A 1087 24.09 -18.88 -19.21
C THR A 1087 22.63 -19.27 -19.01
N VAL A 1088 21.84 -18.32 -18.51
CA VAL A 1088 20.39 -18.44 -18.35
C VAL A 1088 19.73 -17.90 -19.60
N GLU A 1089 18.78 -18.63 -20.17
CA GLU A 1089 18.04 -18.26 -21.38
C GLU A 1089 16.53 -18.32 -21.16
N HIS A 1090 15.80 -17.31 -21.62
CA HIS A 1090 14.34 -17.30 -21.73
C HIS A 1090 13.93 -16.59 -23.03
N CYS A 1091 13.12 -17.25 -23.85
CA CYS A 1091 12.63 -16.73 -25.14
C CYS A 1091 13.73 -16.11 -26.05
N GLY A 1092 14.91 -16.72 -26.09
CA GLY A 1092 16.06 -16.25 -26.90
C GLY A 1092 16.80 -15.04 -26.33
N LYS A 1093 16.42 -14.53 -25.14
CA LYS A 1093 17.20 -13.58 -24.35
C LYS A 1093 18.07 -14.33 -23.36
N VAL A 1094 19.29 -13.84 -23.13
CA VAL A 1094 20.24 -14.47 -22.22
C VAL A 1094 20.79 -13.48 -21.19
N ASP A 1095 21.09 -13.99 -20.00
CA ASP A 1095 21.99 -13.35 -19.03
C ASP A 1095 22.96 -14.39 -18.45
N THR A 1096 24.06 -13.94 -17.86
CA THR A 1096 25.13 -14.82 -17.40
C THR A 1096 25.64 -14.48 -16.01
N PHE A 1097 26.02 -15.51 -15.26
CA PHE A 1097 26.79 -15.36 -14.02
C PHE A 1097 27.86 -16.46 -13.91
N THR A 1098 28.80 -16.29 -12.99
CA THR A 1098 29.90 -17.25 -12.78
C THR A 1098 29.73 -18.05 -11.49
N ILE A 1099 30.14 -19.32 -11.54
CA ILE A 1099 30.24 -20.23 -10.39
C ILE A 1099 31.66 -20.81 -10.28
N SER A 1100 32.01 -21.31 -9.10
CA SER A 1100 33.32 -21.94 -8.83
C SER A 1100 33.20 -23.45 -8.64
N VAL A 1101 33.63 -24.23 -9.64
CA VAL A 1101 33.64 -25.70 -9.61
C VAL A 1101 35.02 -26.22 -9.19
N LYS A 1102 35.07 -27.07 -8.16
CA LYS A 1102 36.30 -27.67 -7.63
C LYS A 1102 36.52 -29.05 -8.24
N ALA A 1103 37.77 -29.37 -8.57
CA ALA A 1103 38.15 -30.71 -9.08
C ALA A 1103 37.81 -31.81 -8.07
N LYS A 1104 37.35 -32.97 -8.58
CA LYS A 1104 36.91 -34.08 -7.73
C LYS A 1104 38.11 -34.86 -7.18
N VAL A 1105 38.42 -34.71 -5.90
CA VAL A 1105 39.51 -35.45 -5.24
C VAL A 1105 39.25 -36.97 -5.30
N PRO A 1106 40.18 -37.81 -5.78
CA PRO A 1106 40.02 -39.27 -5.83
C PRO A 1106 39.70 -39.90 -4.47
N SER A 1107 39.06 -41.07 -4.44
CA SER A 1107 38.74 -41.80 -3.21
C SER A 1107 39.78 -42.86 -2.82
N ALA A 1108 40.62 -43.28 -3.76
CA ALA A 1108 41.67 -44.27 -3.59
C ALA A 1108 42.85 -43.96 -4.53
N ILE A 1109 44.03 -44.55 -4.26
CA ILE A 1109 45.15 -44.54 -5.21
C ILE A 1109 45.13 -45.80 -6.09
N THR A 1110 45.57 -45.64 -7.32
CA THR A 1110 45.85 -46.69 -8.29
C THR A 1110 47.29 -46.53 -8.80
N SER A 1111 47.86 -47.60 -9.36
CA SER A 1111 49.27 -47.62 -9.73
C SER A 1111 49.53 -48.65 -10.82
N SER A 1112 50.37 -48.26 -11.78
CA SER A 1112 50.90 -49.15 -12.81
C SER A 1112 52.27 -49.75 -12.47
N LYS A 1113 52.97 -49.22 -11.44
CA LYS A 1113 54.33 -49.63 -11.06
C LYS A 1113 54.37 -50.47 -9.77
N HIS A 1114 53.69 -49.98 -8.74
CA HIS A 1114 53.57 -50.58 -7.40
C HIS A 1114 52.28 -51.40 -7.26
N THR A 1115 52.26 -52.34 -6.31
CA THR A 1115 51.06 -53.13 -5.97
C THR A 1115 50.27 -52.40 -4.88
N ILE A 1116 48.98 -52.14 -5.11
CA ILE A 1116 48.06 -51.60 -4.08
C ILE A 1116 47.18 -52.75 -3.58
N SER A 1117 47.15 -53.00 -2.28
CA SER A 1117 46.31 -54.05 -1.68
C SER A 1117 45.83 -53.63 -0.30
N GLY A 1118 44.51 -53.48 -0.15
CA GLY A 1118 43.92 -52.80 1.02
C GLY A 1118 44.53 -51.41 1.20
N ASN A 1119 44.93 -51.09 2.43
CA ASN A 1119 45.60 -49.83 2.77
C ASN A 1119 47.14 -49.96 2.74
N ASN A 1120 47.70 -50.78 1.83
CA ASN A 1120 49.15 -50.95 1.69
C ASN A 1120 49.63 -50.72 0.25
N ILE A 1121 50.85 -50.16 0.13
CA ILE A 1121 51.62 -50.06 -1.12
C ILE A 1121 52.84 -50.99 -0.99
N SER A 1122 52.90 -52.05 -1.80
CA SER A 1122 54.05 -52.97 -1.88
C SER A 1122 54.70 -52.93 -3.27
N LYS A 1123 55.58 -53.89 -3.58
CA LYS A 1123 56.39 -53.91 -4.80
C LYS A 1123 57.29 -52.67 -4.95
N ILE A 1124 57.84 -52.20 -3.84
CA ILE A 1124 58.79 -51.08 -3.80
C ILE A 1124 60.19 -51.63 -3.55
N THR A 1125 61.14 -51.19 -4.38
CA THR A 1125 62.55 -51.57 -4.24
C THR A 1125 63.24 -50.63 -3.24
N ALA A 1126 64.05 -51.17 -2.34
CA ALA A 1126 64.85 -50.36 -1.42
C ALA A 1126 65.73 -49.33 -2.17
N GLY A 1127 65.84 -48.12 -1.64
CA GLY A 1127 66.42 -46.96 -2.32
C GLY A 1127 65.46 -46.17 -3.23
N THR A 1128 64.17 -46.54 -3.32
CA THR A 1128 63.15 -45.70 -3.97
C THR A 1128 62.98 -44.38 -3.21
N THR A 1129 62.94 -43.24 -3.91
CA THR A 1129 62.70 -41.92 -3.28
C THR A 1129 61.22 -41.56 -3.25
N VAL A 1130 60.81 -40.61 -2.40
CA VAL A 1130 59.43 -40.13 -2.32
C VAL A 1130 58.92 -39.62 -3.67
N SER A 1131 59.71 -38.82 -4.40
CA SER A 1131 59.35 -38.39 -5.75
C SER A 1131 59.18 -39.56 -6.72
N SER A 1132 60.02 -40.60 -6.64
CA SER A 1132 59.89 -41.80 -7.48
C SER A 1132 58.61 -42.59 -7.16
N LEU A 1133 58.32 -42.80 -5.87
CA LEU A 1133 57.09 -43.44 -5.38
C LEU A 1133 55.85 -42.70 -5.87
N LEU A 1134 55.77 -41.38 -5.65
CA LEU A 1134 54.61 -40.58 -6.07
C LEU A 1134 54.44 -40.59 -7.60
N SER A 1135 55.54 -40.57 -8.37
CA SER A 1135 55.50 -40.73 -9.84
C SER A 1135 55.08 -42.13 -10.32
N GLY A 1136 54.95 -43.10 -9.42
CA GLY A 1136 54.42 -44.44 -9.70
C GLY A 1136 52.94 -44.61 -9.38
N LEU A 1137 52.33 -43.64 -8.69
CA LEU A 1137 50.90 -43.58 -8.41
C LEU A 1137 50.21 -42.69 -9.44
N ASN A 1138 49.04 -43.10 -9.94
CA ASN A 1138 48.31 -42.32 -10.95
C ASN A 1138 47.77 -41.00 -10.37
N GLU A 1139 47.42 -41.01 -9.08
CA GLU A 1139 46.88 -39.89 -8.30
C GLU A 1139 47.98 -39.25 -7.42
N GLY A 1140 49.26 -39.43 -7.77
CA GLY A 1140 50.41 -38.98 -6.98
C GLY A 1140 50.45 -37.46 -6.71
N SER A 1141 49.79 -36.65 -7.53
CA SER A 1141 49.61 -35.20 -7.32
C SER A 1141 48.70 -34.84 -6.14
N TYR A 1142 47.77 -35.72 -5.76
CA TYR A 1142 46.89 -35.57 -4.59
C TYR A 1142 47.50 -36.15 -3.30
N CYS A 1143 48.72 -36.70 -3.39
CA CYS A 1143 49.30 -37.53 -2.34
C CYS A 1143 50.47 -36.84 -1.63
N LYS A 1144 50.49 -36.96 -0.29
CA LYS A 1144 51.61 -36.54 0.57
C LYS A 1144 52.19 -37.73 1.33
N VAL A 1145 53.50 -37.80 1.50
CA VAL A 1145 54.18 -38.91 2.19
C VAL A 1145 54.64 -38.47 3.58
N TYR A 1146 54.48 -39.33 4.58
CA TYR A 1146 54.80 -39.06 5.98
C TYR A 1146 55.73 -40.12 6.55
N LYS A 1147 56.76 -39.68 7.29
CA LYS A 1147 57.58 -40.53 8.18
C LYS A 1147 57.20 -40.20 9.62
N GLY A 1148 56.43 -41.08 10.25
CA GLY A 1148 55.77 -40.77 11.52
C GLY A 1148 54.77 -39.61 11.36
N SER A 1149 54.91 -38.56 12.17
CA SER A 1149 54.10 -37.34 12.08
C SER A 1149 54.59 -36.33 11.04
N SER A 1150 55.81 -36.46 10.52
CA SER A 1150 56.44 -35.45 9.65
C SER A 1150 56.19 -35.74 8.17
N GLU A 1151 55.74 -34.73 7.42
CA GLU A 1151 55.68 -34.78 5.95
C GLU A 1151 57.09 -34.82 5.37
N VAL A 1152 57.32 -35.68 4.37
CA VAL A 1152 58.60 -35.86 3.67
C VAL A 1152 58.37 -35.85 2.17
N SER A 1153 59.34 -35.29 1.43
CA SER A 1153 59.23 -35.08 -0.02
C SER A 1153 60.56 -35.27 -0.74
N GLY A 1154 60.55 -35.10 -2.07
CA GLY A 1154 61.76 -35.08 -2.89
C GLY A 1154 62.55 -36.39 -2.89
N ASN A 1155 63.87 -36.27 -2.71
CA ASN A 1155 64.83 -37.38 -2.76
C ASN A 1155 64.92 -38.19 -1.45
N THR A 1156 64.03 -37.96 -0.49
CA THR A 1156 63.98 -38.74 0.76
C THR A 1156 63.74 -40.22 0.43
N ALA A 1157 64.56 -41.12 0.99
CA ALA A 1157 64.38 -42.56 0.81
C ALA A 1157 63.08 -43.04 1.46
N VAL A 1158 62.32 -43.85 0.73
CA VAL A 1158 61.07 -44.47 1.17
C VAL A 1158 61.39 -45.78 1.87
N GLY A 1159 60.85 -45.96 3.07
CA GLY A 1159 61.02 -47.16 3.87
C GLY A 1159 59.71 -47.74 4.39
N THR A 1160 59.76 -48.97 4.88
CA THR A 1160 58.61 -49.68 5.44
C THR A 1160 58.00 -48.89 6.61
N GLY A 1161 56.68 -48.75 6.63
CA GLY A 1161 55.94 -48.00 7.65
C GLY A 1161 55.81 -46.50 7.41
N MET A 1162 56.36 -45.94 6.32
CA MET A 1162 55.95 -44.61 5.85
C MET A 1162 54.50 -44.63 5.36
N VAL A 1163 53.79 -43.50 5.40
CA VAL A 1163 52.37 -43.41 5.04
C VAL A 1163 52.16 -42.42 3.91
N VAL A 1164 51.55 -42.87 2.82
CA VAL A 1164 51.05 -42.02 1.73
C VAL A 1164 49.60 -41.66 2.03
N LYS A 1165 49.28 -40.37 2.05
CA LYS A 1165 47.93 -39.85 2.36
C LYS A 1165 47.36 -39.14 1.14
N ILE A 1166 46.12 -39.46 0.75
CA ILE A 1166 45.37 -38.64 -0.20
C ILE A 1166 44.82 -37.43 0.56
N MET A 1167 45.06 -36.24 0.04
CA MET A 1167 44.70 -34.98 0.66
C MET A 1167 43.52 -34.32 -0.05
N ASP A 1168 42.58 -33.80 0.72
CA ASP A 1168 41.57 -32.83 0.28
C ASP A 1168 41.83 -31.52 1.05
N GLY A 1169 42.57 -30.60 0.42
CA GLY A 1169 43.19 -29.47 1.11
C GLY A 1169 44.11 -29.93 2.25
N ASN A 1170 43.74 -29.60 3.48
CA ASN A 1170 44.45 -30.03 4.70
C ASN A 1170 43.88 -31.32 5.32
N THR A 1171 42.76 -31.84 4.81
CA THR A 1171 42.08 -33.02 5.35
C THR A 1171 42.63 -34.30 4.72
N VAL A 1172 42.86 -35.33 5.53
CA VAL A 1172 43.28 -36.65 5.06
C VAL A 1172 42.05 -37.46 4.69
N LYS A 1173 41.90 -37.80 3.40
CA LYS A 1173 40.75 -38.57 2.91
C LYS A 1173 40.93 -40.08 3.07
N THR A 1174 42.15 -40.57 2.82
CA THR A 1174 42.55 -41.97 3.06
C THR A 1174 44.07 -42.06 3.21
N SER A 1175 44.58 -43.20 3.68
CA SER A 1175 46.00 -43.41 3.99
C SER A 1175 46.44 -44.84 3.65
N TYR A 1176 47.61 -44.96 3.05
CA TYR A 1176 48.24 -46.21 2.63
C TYR A 1176 49.62 -46.35 3.28
N THR A 1177 49.91 -47.49 3.88
CA THR A 1177 51.20 -47.79 4.50
C THR A 1177 52.14 -48.43 3.48
N VAL A 1178 53.38 -47.96 3.44
CA VAL A 1178 54.40 -48.43 2.51
C VAL A 1178 55.10 -49.68 3.05
N ILE A 1179 55.33 -50.65 2.17
CA ILE A 1179 56.06 -51.88 2.43
C ILE A 1179 57.20 -52.00 1.41
N VAL A 1180 58.45 -51.99 1.90
CA VAL A 1180 59.66 -52.15 1.10
C VAL A 1180 60.27 -53.51 1.41
N THR A 1181 60.22 -54.45 0.46
CA THR A 1181 60.61 -55.84 0.71
C THR A 1181 62.08 -55.95 1.12
N GLY A 1182 62.34 -56.50 2.31
CA GLY A 1182 63.66 -56.62 2.93
C GLY A 1182 64.10 -55.44 3.83
N ASP A 1183 63.38 -54.32 3.84
CA ASP A 1183 63.55 -53.23 4.80
C ASP A 1183 62.58 -53.46 5.97
N THR A 1184 63.14 -53.83 7.11
CA THR A 1184 62.40 -54.25 8.32
C THR A 1184 62.54 -53.27 9.48
N ASN A 1185 63.42 -52.27 9.37
CA ASN A 1185 63.58 -51.20 10.33
C ASN A 1185 62.92 -49.87 9.89
N GLY A 1186 62.49 -49.75 8.63
CA GLY A 1186 61.85 -48.57 8.05
C GLY A 1186 62.82 -47.47 7.62
N ASP A 1187 64.10 -47.78 7.39
CA ASP A 1187 65.11 -46.81 6.96
C ASP A 1187 65.17 -46.62 5.42
N GLY A 1188 64.54 -47.50 4.65
CA GLY A 1188 64.48 -47.46 3.18
C GLY A 1188 65.63 -48.17 2.48
N SER A 1189 66.56 -48.77 3.24
CA SER A 1189 67.67 -49.59 2.75
C SER A 1189 67.52 -51.05 3.20
N ILE A 1190 68.30 -51.95 2.62
CA ILE A 1190 68.41 -53.35 3.09
C ILE A 1190 69.80 -53.51 3.68
N SER A 1191 69.88 -53.59 5.00
CA SER A 1191 71.11 -53.47 5.77
C SER A 1191 71.35 -54.66 6.70
N VAL A 1192 72.54 -54.69 7.33
CA VAL A 1192 72.84 -55.67 8.39
C VAL A 1192 71.85 -55.57 9.56
N THR A 1193 71.28 -54.39 9.81
CA THR A 1193 70.24 -54.16 10.83
C THR A 1193 69.00 -54.98 10.55
N ASP A 1194 68.56 -55.04 9.29
CA ASP A 1194 67.37 -55.79 8.86
C ASP A 1194 67.58 -57.29 8.96
N MET A 1195 68.75 -57.75 8.51
CA MET A 1195 69.18 -59.12 8.68
C MET A 1195 69.21 -59.54 10.16
N ILE A 1196 69.60 -58.64 11.07
CA ILE A 1196 69.57 -58.87 12.52
C ILE A 1196 68.13 -58.95 13.04
N ALA A 1197 67.24 -58.06 12.60
CA ALA A 1197 65.83 -58.05 13.02
C ALA A 1197 65.10 -59.34 12.60
N ILE A 1198 65.30 -59.79 11.35
CA ILE A 1198 64.76 -61.07 10.85
C ILE A 1198 65.33 -62.25 11.65
N LYS A 1199 66.64 -62.27 11.91
CA LYS A 1199 67.28 -63.31 12.74
C LYS A 1199 66.70 -63.34 14.16
N ALA A 1200 66.44 -62.17 14.75
CA ALA A 1200 65.89 -62.04 16.08
C ALA A 1200 64.42 -62.48 16.15
N HIS A 1201 63.64 -62.29 15.08
CA HIS A 1201 62.31 -62.89 14.94
C HIS A 1201 62.39 -64.43 14.90
N ILE A 1202 63.21 -65.00 14.00
CA ILE A 1202 63.36 -66.46 13.84
C ILE A 1202 63.86 -67.14 15.13
N LEU A 1203 64.72 -66.47 15.91
CA LEU A 1203 65.24 -66.97 17.18
C LEU A 1203 64.34 -66.67 18.39
N ASN A 1204 63.11 -66.15 18.18
CA ASN A 1204 62.18 -65.73 19.23
C ASN A 1204 62.82 -64.77 20.27
N LYS A 1205 63.69 -63.87 19.80
CA LYS A 1205 64.34 -62.81 20.60
C LYS A 1205 63.63 -61.45 20.47
N SER A 1206 63.00 -61.17 19.33
CA SER A 1206 62.14 -59.99 19.14
C SER A 1206 61.20 -60.19 17.96
N THR A 1207 59.90 -60.04 18.15
CA THR A 1207 58.91 -60.34 17.11
C THR A 1207 58.64 -59.12 16.23
N LEU A 1208 59.10 -59.16 14.97
CA LEU A 1208 58.57 -58.28 13.90
C LEU A 1208 57.05 -58.50 13.74
N THR A 1209 56.31 -57.40 13.58
CA THR A 1209 54.83 -57.38 13.45
C THR A 1209 54.37 -56.41 12.36
N GLY A 1210 53.11 -56.54 11.91
CA GLY A 1210 52.50 -55.64 10.93
C GLY A 1210 53.28 -55.57 9.61
N VAL A 1211 53.35 -54.37 9.01
CA VAL A 1211 54.04 -54.14 7.73
C VAL A 1211 55.52 -54.53 7.74
N TYR A 1212 56.19 -54.45 8.90
CA TYR A 1212 57.59 -54.86 9.05
C TYR A 1212 57.75 -56.38 9.01
N ALA A 1213 56.75 -57.13 9.48
CA ALA A 1213 56.71 -58.58 9.29
C ALA A 1213 56.44 -58.96 7.82
N THR A 1214 55.57 -58.21 7.14
CA THR A 1214 55.34 -58.38 5.69
C THR A 1214 56.59 -58.07 4.88
N ALA A 1215 57.33 -57.02 5.21
CA ALA A 1215 58.60 -56.68 4.57
C ALA A 1215 59.70 -57.73 4.82
N ALA A 1216 59.69 -58.36 5.99
CA ALA A 1216 60.61 -59.45 6.35
C ALA A 1216 60.34 -60.76 5.61
N ASN A 1217 59.09 -61.02 5.19
CA ASN A 1217 58.72 -62.17 4.38
C ASN A 1217 59.06 -61.89 2.89
N THR A 1218 60.33 -62.06 2.57
CA THR A 1218 60.90 -61.77 1.25
C THR A 1218 60.55 -62.81 0.18
N ASN A 1219 60.29 -64.06 0.58
CA ASN A 1219 59.92 -65.13 -0.36
C ASN A 1219 58.40 -65.20 -0.62
N GLY A 1220 57.58 -64.57 0.21
CA GLY A 1220 56.12 -64.55 0.16
C GLY A 1220 55.45 -65.86 0.56
N ASP A 1221 56.06 -66.65 1.46
CA ASP A 1221 55.45 -67.85 2.06
C ASP A 1221 54.55 -67.50 3.26
N SER A 1222 54.17 -68.47 4.08
CA SER A 1222 53.24 -68.25 5.21
C SER A 1222 53.87 -67.66 6.48
N GLY A 1223 55.18 -67.39 6.52
CA GLY A 1223 55.84 -66.81 7.70
C GLY A 1223 57.20 -66.18 7.43
N ILE A 1224 57.90 -65.78 8.51
CA ILE A 1224 59.28 -65.29 8.43
C ILE A 1224 60.21 -66.45 8.76
N SER A 1225 60.98 -66.89 7.78
CA SER A 1225 61.75 -68.14 7.84
C SER A 1225 63.26 -67.91 7.70
N ILE A 1226 64.05 -68.97 7.93
CA ILE A 1226 65.50 -68.94 7.62
C ILE A 1226 65.78 -68.65 6.14
N THR A 1227 64.83 -68.95 5.25
CA THR A 1227 64.91 -68.63 3.82
C THR A 1227 64.98 -67.12 3.60
N ASP A 1228 64.17 -66.35 4.31
CA ASP A 1228 64.12 -64.88 4.20
C ASP A 1228 65.38 -64.23 4.75
N PHE A 1229 65.85 -64.71 5.90
CA PHE A 1229 67.16 -64.33 6.44
C PHE A 1229 68.28 -64.59 5.41
N ILE A 1230 68.24 -65.72 4.69
CA ILE A 1230 69.21 -66.03 3.64
C ILE A 1230 69.07 -65.08 2.44
N GLN A 1231 67.85 -64.72 2.02
CA GLN A 1231 67.63 -63.79 0.90
C GLN A 1231 68.13 -62.37 1.23
N VAL A 1232 67.81 -61.84 2.42
CA VAL A 1232 68.32 -60.55 2.90
C VAL A 1232 69.84 -60.58 3.05
N LYS A 1233 70.40 -61.65 3.64
CA LYS A 1233 71.87 -61.84 3.71
C LYS A 1233 72.53 -61.89 2.33
N ALA A 1234 71.93 -62.57 1.36
CA ALA A 1234 72.46 -62.67 -0.01
C ALA A 1234 72.43 -61.31 -0.72
N LYS A 1235 71.37 -60.52 -0.52
CA LYS A 1235 71.25 -59.15 -1.02
C LYS A 1235 72.33 -58.22 -0.45
N ILE A 1236 72.55 -58.25 0.86
CA ILE A 1236 73.59 -57.44 1.54
C ILE A 1236 75.00 -57.81 1.06
N LEU A 1237 75.26 -59.11 0.83
CA LEU A 1237 76.55 -59.60 0.33
C LEU A 1237 76.74 -59.40 -1.20
N GLY A 1238 75.78 -58.79 -1.90
CA GLY A 1238 75.83 -58.61 -3.36
C GLY A 1238 75.74 -59.90 -4.17
N LYS A 1239 75.27 -61.00 -3.56
CA LYS A 1239 75.23 -62.36 -4.14
C LYS A 1239 73.82 -62.83 -4.52
N GLY A 1240 72.82 -61.96 -4.43
CA GLY A 1240 71.45 -62.24 -4.84
C GLY A 1240 70.58 -60.99 -4.92
N SER A 1241 69.43 -61.12 -5.57
CA SER A 1241 68.40 -60.08 -5.68
C SER A 1241 67.15 -60.48 -4.91
N ILE A 1242 66.62 -59.56 -4.10
CA ILE A 1242 65.24 -59.63 -3.64
C ILE A 1242 64.39 -58.96 -4.71
N THR A 1243 63.45 -59.71 -5.28
CA THR A 1243 62.44 -59.17 -6.20
C THR A 1243 61.27 -58.66 -5.36
N ALA A 1244 60.99 -57.36 -5.41
CA ALA A 1244 59.85 -56.79 -4.71
C ALA A 1244 58.54 -57.42 -5.24
N ARG A 1245 57.62 -57.77 -4.34
CA ARG A 1245 56.30 -58.37 -4.64
C ARG A 1245 55.16 -57.39 -4.32
#